data_AF-A0A4R1KXK6-F1
#
_entry.id   AF-A0A4R1KXK6-F1
#
_cell.length_a   1.000
_cell.length_b   1.000
_cell.length_c   1.000
_cell.angle_alpha   90.00
_cell.angle_beta   90.00
_cell.angle_gamma   90.00
#
_symmetry.space_group_name_H-M   'P 1'
#
loop_
_entity.id
_entity.type
_entity.pdbx_description
1 polymer ?
#
loop_
_entity_poly.entity_id
_entity_poly.type
_entity_poly.pdbx_seq_one_letter_code
_entity_poly.pdbx_strand_id
1 'polypeptide(L)'
;MPRNSDILPGFCVHIVSKLASLSIPGLSTYFALTIPFMSLLACGGPRQFKTSGIASSGAPYISTFSPASASPGMVVHLTGLNLQYVDGVTVNGIPVDFTLSGPTRLSFIISKHATTGPISVYATQGQSTTKTSLKVNPPPPAITAVAPTSGPGGTVVEITGTGFNKAKVVALNRVQLAFSVVNDGQILAQIPAEGTTGSITVTTPEGIATSNEVFNVQGNAALAFWASQPVKPNETVLVSGANISPDATVEVARLPDDNPGDPTLSIPPEPSDWTSVSPLQVSASSIKFVIPATDENGVFAYRLKTHGGSITSATYLVNRPDVWFIQGDQGRTASPSGWLRIFGNSLSILGSNQLPQIALVSNGVVVETINADPGFAQNAATASYAESYAIPPDMPAGDYQLYVHNGAGGPAAWTRFSSFGPGAAPDFTNVIPQPISTISIMHPSVWPQVVYRVAPPHPDGSPDDDSFAVANAWAKVNHGGIIQIPGGSYHLRASLLLPNHTLLTGAGKAETVLNFSGGEPLISGAKLNSWGLGLFSVENLTIAAPEKTSGSGIFMAYMPTTESSSHVFARNVKILLANTDSGHGSATGIILRQIQNVEITNADIDAPSGIIEQNSVFHVRIENCNLFWRYGTISMGSVSQDMIISNNRYTLRGNAMINGYGNNPNPGFWFAAYSSPYVRDLYYANNTSTSEQSFSPGEPGFYGITSDGDSVVYFGQVASVSGTSLHLAGPTLPIINGAASAKTPSAFWTGGVVMVVSGRGTGQYRIVTSNTPGSPDVMVNAPWDVPPDASSIVSICAFEGRALFVNNDFGMDPTDQDYYMSHDVIHANNIMESATGQNFLGFKNGKVGTGIIPGWHIQAIGNHIANNSGEFLSSALQSSPAYSGFAASQQIIRDNVFADGIKGFIRGQASSANLSDVIIENNTTPLISILTTGNGQISNLLIRNNQINASAGGEPQLQLPANHKGVLVVPQS
;
A
#
# COMPACT_ATOMS: atom_id res chain seq x y z
N MET A 1 63.98 -31.27 24.78
CA MET A 1 63.12 -30.25 24.12
C MET A 1 63.30 -30.39 22.61
N PRO A 2 62.32 -30.05 21.74
CA PRO A 2 60.99 -29.52 22.04
C PRO A 2 59.81 -30.34 21.43
N ARG A 3 58.57 -29.91 21.74
CA ARG A 3 57.29 -30.12 21.00
C ARG A 3 56.74 -31.53 20.75
N ASN A 4 55.78 -31.89 21.60
CA ASN A 4 54.50 -32.56 21.28
C ASN A 4 53.70 -31.76 20.20
N SER A 5 52.66 -32.27 19.52
CA SER A 5 52.15 -33.64 19.26
C SER A 5 50.94 -33.55 18.30
N ASP A 6 50.89 -34.28 17.18
CA ASP A 6 49.70 -34.26 16.30
C ASP A 6 49.60 -35.39 15.24
N ILE A 7 48.36 -35.79 14.92
CA ILE A 7 47.81 -36.21 13.61
C ILE A 7 48.18 -37.58 12.93
N LEU A 8 47.26 -37.95 12.02
CA LEU A 8 47.05 -39.09 11.09
C LEU A 8 48.03 -39.04 9.86
N PRO A 9 47.81 -39.58 8.61
CA PRO A 9 46.72 -40.42 8.02
C PRO A 9 47.11 -41.50 6.93
N GLY A 10 46.10 -42.17 6.34
CA GLY A 10 46.06 -42.61 4.91
C GLY A 10 46.47 -44.05 4.53
N PHE A 11 46.23 -44.57 3.30
CA PHE A 11 45.32 -44.18 2.19
C PHE A 11 45.24 -45.32 1.10
N CYS A 12 44.37 -45.21 0.07
CA CYS A 12 44.39 -45.91 -1.26
C CYS A 12 43.87 -47.39 -1.39
N VAL A 13 43.34 -47.94 -2.53
CA VAL A 13 42.75 -47.41 -3.82
C VAL A 13 41.94 -48.49 -4.65
N HIS A 14 40.78 -48.09 -5.24
CA HIS A 14 40.08 -48.52 -6.50
C HIS A 14 39.53 -49.95 -6.88
N ILE A 15 38.24 -49.97 -7.32
CA ILE A 15 37.58 -50.62 -8.52
C ILE A 15 37.64 -52.20 -8.64
N VAL A 16 36.63 -53.01 -9.04
CA VAL A 16 35.70 -53.08 -10.23
C VAL A 16 34.28 -53.63 -9.86
N SER A 17 33.30 -53.54 -10.78
CA SER A 17 31.88 -53.93 -10.65
C SER A 17 31.47 -55.31 -11.21
N LYS A 18 30.35 -55.91 -10.73
CA LYS A 18 29.12 -56.20 -11.53
C LYS A 18 27.98 -56.96 -10.80
N LEU A 19 26.75 -56.60 -11.19
CA LEU A 19 25.49 -57.38 -11.32
C LEU A 19 25.36 -58.79 -10.70
N ALA A 20 24.31 -58.98 -9.87
CA ALA A 20 23.22 -59.94 -10.13
C ALA A 20 22.00 -59.67 -9.19
N SER A 21 20.80 -60.05 -9.62
CA SER A 21 19.52 -59.90 -8.89
C SER A 21 18.81 -61.25 -8.75
N LEU A 22 17.96 -61.44 -7.73
CA LEU A 22 16.86 -62.43 -7.78
C LEU A 22 15.69 -62.04 -6.84
N SER A 23 14.53 -62.69 -6.99
CA SER A 23 13.21 -62.14 -6.63
C SER A 23 12.26 -63.08 -5.87
N ILE A 24 11.30 -62.46 -5.17
CA ILE A 24 10.00 -62.96 -4.65
C ILE A 24 9.17 -63.49 -5.87
N PRO A 25 8.29 -64.54 -5.85
CA PRO A 25 7.16 -64.78 -4.90
C PRO A 25 6.69 -66.26 -4.66
N GLY A 26 5.51 -66.47 -4.02
CA GLY A 26 4.73 -67.73 -4.03
C GLY A 26 3.75 -67.92 -2.85
N LEU A 27 2.55 -68.50 -3.06
CA LEU A 27 1.47 -68.60 -2.04
C LEU A 27 0.49 -69.78 -2.30
N SER A 28 -0.13 -70.33 -1.21
CA SER A 28 -1.24 -71.34 -1.14
C SER A 28 -0.98 -72.74 -1.75
N THR A 29 -1.73 -73.86 -1.54
CA THR A 29 -3.08 -74.25 -1.02
C THR A 29 -2.98 -75.65 -0.30
N TYR A 30 -3.55 -75.97 0.89
CA TYR A 30 -4.95 -76.27 1.34
C TYR A 30 -5.44 -77.76 1.30
N PHE A 31 -6.05 -78.23 2.42
CA PHE A 31 -6.93 -79.44 2.62
C PHE A 31 -6.33 -80.85 2.40
N ALA A 32 -6.74 -81.97 3.06
CA ALA A 32 -7.68 -82.30 4.17
C ALA A 32 -7.11 -83.55 4.95
N LEU A 33 -7.78 -84.42 5.76
CA LEU A 33 -9.18 -84.69 6.19
C LEU A 33 -9.17 -85.36 7.61
N THR A 34 -10.10 -86.28 7.95
CA THR A 34 -10.44 -86.83 9.29
C THR A 34 -11.00 -88.29 9.20
N ILE A 35 -11.38 -89.09 10.23
CA ILE A 35 -11.76 -88.81 11.64
C ILE A 35 -11.23 -89.79 12.76
N PRO A 36 -11.78 -91.00 13.08
CA PRO A 36 -12.11 -91.27 14.51
C PRO A 36 -11.81 -92.64 15.18
N PHE A 37 -11.96 -92.65 16.52
CA PHE A 37 -12.08 -93.74 17.53
C PHE A 37 -10.88 -94.72 17.80
N MET A 38 -10.75 -95.42 18.95
CA MET A 38 -10.89 -95.14 20.41
C MET A 38 -10.55 -96.40 21.26
N SER A 39 -10.11 -96.24 22.53
CA SER A 39 -10.17 -97.27 23.64
C SER A 39 -9.19 -98.46 23.56
N LEU A 40 -8.72 -99.15 24.63
CA LEU A 40 -8.60 -98.88 26.10
C LEU A 40 -7.61 -99.89 26.75
N LEU A 41 -7.17 -99.64 28.01
CA LEU A 41 -6.47 -100.57 28.95
C LEU A 41 -5.04 -101.02 28.51
N ALA A 42 -4.07 -101.37 29.39
CA ALA A 42 -4.06 -101.65 30.83
C ALA A 42 -2.78 -101.13 31.55
N CYS A 43 -2.48 -101.62 32.76
CA CYS A 43 -1.43 -101.11 33.66
C CYS A 43 -0.46 -102.22 34.15
N GLY A 44 0.80 -101.89 34.51
CA GLY A 44 1.48 -102.59 35.61
C GLY A 44 2.97 -102.95 35.50
N GLY A 45 3.85 -102.10 36.06
CA GLY A 45 4.83 -102.60 37.04
C GLY A 45 6.32 -102.78 36.65
N PRO A 46 7.23 -102.95 37.65
CA PRO A 46 8.57 -102.33 37.58
C PRO A 46 9.78 -103.14 38.13
N ARG A 47 11.01 -102.64 37.86
CA ARG A 47 12.21 -102.52 38.76
C ARG A 47 13.44 -102.11 37.91
N GLN A 48 13.99 -100.91 38.09
CA GLN A 48 15.04 -100.53 39.08
C GLN A 48 16.42 -101.18 38.91
N PHE A 49 17.44 -100.32 38.69
CA PHE A 49 18.79 -100.44 39.25
C PHE A 49 19.34 -99.05 39.65
N LYS A 50 20.38 -99.00 40.49
CA LYS A 50 20.81 -97.80 41.23
C LYS A 50 21.89 -96.95 40.54
N THR A 51 21.98 -95.70 41.00
CA THR A 51 22.91 -94.64 40.61
C THR A 51 24.31 -94.77 41.25
N SER A 52 25.33 -94.23 40.60
CA SER A 52 26.21 -93.15 41.14
C SER A 52 27.18 -92.65 40.06
N GLY A 53 27.32 -91.32 39.94
CA GLY A 53 28.16 -90.69 38.90
C GLY A 53 28.09 -89.16 38.96
N ILE A 54 29.01 -88.58 39.72
CA ILE A 54 29.17 -87.16 40.09
C ILE A 54 28.83 -86.16 38.95
N ALA A 55 28.03 -85.14 39.29
CA ALA A 55 28.01 -83.85 38.59
C ALA A 55 28.40 -82.75 39.58
N SER A 56 29.39 -81.93 39.25
CA SER A 56 29.79 -80.79 40.07
C SER A 56 28.85 -79.61 39.86
N SER A 57 28.51 -78.89 40.93
CA SER A 57 27.80 -77.61 40.87
C SER A 57 28.75 -76.51 40.40
N GLY A 58 29.05 -76.49 39.10
CA GLY A 58 29.80 -75.39 38.48
C GLY A 58 29.02 -74.08 38.59
N ALA A 59 29.73 -72.96 38.57
CA ALA A 59 29.14 -71.63 38.47
C ALA A 59 28.16 -71.55 37.26
N PRO A 60 27.16 -70.65 37.32
CA PRO A 60 26.33 -70.36 36.15
C PRO A 60 27.21 -69.83 35.01
N TYR A 61 26.85 -70.17 33.77
CA TYR A 61 27.57 -69.70 32.58
C TYR A 61 26.59 -69.26 31.50
N ILE A 62 26.67 -67.99 31.07
CA ILE A 62 25.87 -67.46 29.97
C ILE A 62 26.57 -67.81 28.64
N SER A 63 25.91 -68.58 27.76
CA SER A 63 26.44 -68.90 26.43
C SER A 63 25.96 -67.92 25.36
N THR A 64 24.72 -67.43 25.46
CA THR A 64 24.16 -66.41 24.55
C THR A 64 22.91 -65.76 25.15
N PHE A 65 22.52 -64.60 24.62
CA PHE A 65 21.24 -63.93 24.90
C PHE A 65 20.60 -63.41 23.61
N SER A 66 19.27 -63.29 23.59
CA SER A 66 18.51 -62.74 22.47
C SER A 66 17.21 -62.07 22.93
N PRO A 67 16.81 -60.93 22.34
CA PRO A 67 17.52 -60.15 21.32
C PRO A 67 18.76 -59.42 21.86
N ALA A 68 19.68 -59.03 20.97
CA ALA A 68 20.86 -58.22 21.32
C ALA A 68 20.55 -56.72 21.57
N SER A 69 19.32 -56.30 21.26
CA SER A 69 18.79 -54.95 21.43
C SER A 69 17.34 -55.05 21.89
N ALA A 70 16.97 -54.32 22.94
CA ALA A 70 15.64 -54.37 23.55
C ALA A 70 15.24 -53.01 24.13
N SER A 71 13.94 -52.71 24.16
CA SER A 71 13.38 -51.54 24.85
C SER A 71 12.76 -51.98 26.18
N PRO A 72 12.54 -51.08 27.16
CA PRO A 72 11.77 -51.38 28.36
C PRO A 72 10.44 -52.10 28.07
N GLY A 73 10.10 -53.07 28.90
CA GLY A 73 8.94 -53.95 28.72
C GLY A 73 9.19 -55.18 27.83
N MET A 74 10.24 -55.20 27.01
CA MET A 74 10.59 -56.38 26.19
C MET A 74 11.22 -57.50 27.03
N VAL A 75 10.98 -58.75 26.64
CA VAL A 75 11.63 -59.93 27.21
C VAL A 75 12.97 -60.19 26.53
N VAL A 76 14.01 -60.48 27.30
CA VAL A 76 15.29 -61.01 26.83
C VAL A 76 15.48 -62.43 27.37
N HIS A 77 15.80 -63.37 26.48
CA HIS A 77 16.04 -64.78 26.81
C HIS A 77 17.54 -65.05 26.88
N LEU A 78 18.00 -65.69 27.96
CA LEU A 78 19.36 -66.19 28.13
C LEU A 78 19.39 -67.69 27.94
N THR A 79 20.44 -68.17 27.28
CA THR A 79 20.80 -69.59 27.22
C THR A 79 22.19 -69.78 27.85
N GLY A 80 22.38 -70.89 28.54
CA GLY A 80 23.59 -71.12 29.34
C GLY A 80 23.66 -72.51 29.96
N LEU A 81 24.48 -72.65 31.00
CA LEU A 81 24.61 -73.82 31.84
C LEU A 81 24.45 -73.44 33.32
N ASN A 82 23.96 -74.38 34.14
CA ASN A 82 23.74 -74.24 35.58
C ASN A 82 22.83 -73.06 35.97
N LEU A 83 21.93 -72.66 35.07
CA LEU A 83 21.08 -71.47 35.28
C LEU A 83 20.02 -71.70 36.37
N GLN A 84 19.67 -72.95 36.69
CA GLN A 84 18.74 -73.28 37.78
C GLN A 84 19.26 -72.96 39.20
N TYR A 85 20.52 -72.55 39.33
CA TYR A 85 21.11 -72.08 40.59
C TYR A 85 21.32 -70.55 40.62
N VAL A 86 20.85 -69.81 39.61
CA VAL A 86 20.95 -68.35 39.59
C VAL A 86 20.02 -67.77 40.65
N ASP A 87 20.63 -67.03 41.59
CA ASP A 87 19.98 -66.34 42.70
C ASP A 87 19.61 -64.88 42.33
N GLY A 88 20.17 -64.33 41.24
CA GLY A 88 19.87 -62.99 40.76
C GLY A 88 20.41 -62.67 39.36
N VAL A 89 19.77 -61.71 38.67
CA VAL A 89 20.18 -61.21 37.34
C VAL A 89 20.23 -59.69 37.34
N THR A 90 21.22 -59.11 36.66
CA THR A 90 21.31 -57.65 36.43
C THR A 90 21.59 -57.32 34.97
N VAL A 91 21.12 -56.16 34.51
CA VAL A 91 21.54 -55.51 33.26
C VAL A 91 22.33 -54.26 33.61
N ASN A 92 23.60 -54.19 33.21
CA ASN A 92 24.51 -53.10 33.58
C ASN A 92 24.58 -52.82 35.10
N GLY A 93 24.49 -53.88 35.93
CA GLY A 93 24.46 -53.78 37.39
C GLY A 93 23.09 -53.45 38.01
N ILE A 94 22.07 -53.13 37.20
CA ILE A 94 20.70 -52.87 37.66
C ILE A 94 19.93 -54.20 37.75
N PRO A 95 19.38 -54.60 38.92
CA PRO A 95 18.62 -55.83 39.06
C PRO A 95 17.38 -55.91 38.14
N VAL A 96 17.07 -57.13 37.69
CA VAL A 96 15.87 -57.45 36.90
C VAL A 96 15.26 -58.76 37.38
N ASP A 97 13.93 -58.80 37.51
CA ASP A 97 13.20 -60.03 37.81
C ASP A 97 13.29 -61.01 36.62
N PHE A 98 13.52 -62.29 36.92
CA PHE A 98 13.74 -63.32 35.92
C PHE A 98 12.91 -64.58 36.19
N THR A 99 12.46 -65.20 35.10
CA THR A 99 11.75 -66.47 35.09
C THR A 99 12.70 -67.57 34.61
N LEU A 100 12.88 -68.62 35.40
CA LEU A 100 13.57 -69.83 34.98
C LEU A 100 12.65 -70.71 34.12
N SER A 101 13.18 -71.20 32.99
CA SER A 101 12.47 -72.11 32.08
C SER A 101 13.19 -73.46 31.90
N GLY A 102 14.33 -73.65 32.59
CA GLY A 102 15.06 -74.91 32.68
C GLY A 102 16.50 -74.70 33.14
N PRO A 103 17.29 -75.79 33.32
CA PRO A 103 18.68 -75.70 33.79
C PRO A 103 19.63 -74.96 32.83
N THR A 104 19.17 -74.69 31.60
CA THR A 104 19.94 -74.04 30.54
C THR A 104 19.28 -72.76 30.03
N ARG A 105 18.14 -72.32 30.58
CA ARG A 105 17.37 -71.15 30.08
C ARG A 105 16.69 -70.35 31.18
N LEU A 106 16.85 -69.03 31.11
CA LEU A 106 16.08 -68.04 31.87
C LEU A 106 15.67 -66.87 30.97
N SER A 107 14.71 -66.05 31.43
CA SER A 107 14.32 -64.83 30.73
C SER A 107 13.88 -63.75 31.70
N PHE A 108 14.20 -62.48 31.40
CA PHE A 108 13.81 -61.33 32.20
C PHE A 108 13.18 -60.24 31.33
N ILE A 109 12.44 -59.33 31.96
CA ILE A 109 11.87 -58.13 31.31
C ILE A 109 12.82 -56.95 31.52
N ILE A 110 13.04 -56.15 30.48
CA ILE A 110 13.82 -54.92 30.59
C ILE A 110 13.05 -53.89 31.42
N SER A 111 13.57 -53.54 32.59
CA SER A 111 12.97 -52.49 33.43
C SER A 111 13.13 -51.11 32.80
N LYS A 112 12.24 -50.17 33.14
CA LYS A 112 12.32 -48.76 32.68
C LYS A 112 13.57 -47.99 33.16
N HIS A 113 14.38 -48.61 34.02
CA HIS A 113 15.62 -48.05 34.56
C HIS A 113 16.87 -48.76 34.02
N ALA A 114 16.72 -49.90 33.34
CA ALA A 114 17.85 -50.63 32.75
C ALA A 114 18.61 -49.75 31.75
N THR A 115 19.93 -49.86 31.73
CA THR A 115 20.81 -49.10 30.83
C THR A 115 21.61 -50.06 29.95
N THR A 116 22.11 -49.56 28.81
CA THR A 116 22.95 -50.38 27.90
C THR A 116 24.22 -50.83 28.61
N GLY A 117 24.44 -52.15 28.66
CA GLY A 117 25.60 -52.74 29.33
C GLY A 117 25.53 -54.27 29.36
N PRO A 118 26.52 -54.94 29.98
CA PRO A 118 26.55 -56.39 30.04
C PRO A 118 25.47 -56.94 30.96
N ILE A 119 25.02 -58.16 30.68
CA ILE A 119 24.09 -58.91 31.53
C ILE A 119 24.93 -59.78 32.45
N SER A 120 24.64 -59.75 33.75
CA SER A 120 25.29 -60.60 34.75
C SER A 120 24.27 -61.50 35.44
N VAL A 121 24.60 -62.78 35.59
CA VAL A 121 23.88 -63.74 36.41
C VAL A 121 24.74 -64.12 37.61
N TYR A 122 24.13 -64.18 38.79
CA TYR A 122 24.80 -64.42 40.06
C TYR A 122 24.19 -65.65 40.72
N ALA A 123 25.04 -66.48 41.31
CA ALA A 123 24.66 -67.65 42.09
C ALA A 123 25.60 -67.78 43.28
N THR A 124 25.18 -68.52 44.30
CA THR A 124 26.01 -68.91 45.45
C THR A 124 27.32 -69.61 45.02
N GLN A 125 27.36 -70.22 43.83
CA GLN A 125 28.55 -70.89 43.27
C GLN A 125 29.40 -70.00 42.33
N GLY A 126 29.00 -68.75 42.06
CA GLY A 126 29.76 -67.79 41.25
C GLY A 126 28.92 -66.89 40.35
N GLN A 127 29.59 -66.00 39.61
CA GLN A 127 29.00 -65.05 38.67
C GLN A 127 29.43 -65.36 37.23
N SER A 128 28.54 -65.13 36.26
CA SER A 128 28.89 -65.03 34.84
C SER A 128 28.30 -63.76 34.23
N THR A 129 29.08 -63.10 33.36
CA THR A 129 28.74 -61.82 32.74
C THR A 129 28.98 -61.90 31.23
N THR A 130 28.07 -61.34 30.43
CA THR A 130 28.17 -61.37 28.96
C THR A 130 29.34 -60.53 28.45
N LYS A 131 30.09 -61.06 27.48
CA LYS A 131 31.19 -60.32 26.82
C LYS A 131 30.70 -59.17 25.94
N THR A 132 29.48 -59.29 25.40
CA THR A 132 28.77 -58.24 24.67
C THR A 132 27.72 -57.60 25.58
N SER A 133 27.54 -56.29 25.45
CA SER A 133 26.44 -55.57 26.11
C SER A 133 25.11 -55.84 25.43
N LEU A 134 24.04 -55.92 26.22
CA LEU A 134 22.69 -55.72 25.72
C LEU A 134 22.51 -54.23 25.42
N LYS A 135 22.08 -53.88 24.20
CA LYS A 135 21.64 -52.52 23.90
C LYS A 135 20.23 -52.33 24.47
N VAL A 136 20.11 -51.57 25.55
CA VAL A 136 18.82 -51.03 26.00
C VAL A 136 18.57 -49.75 25.22
N ASN A 137 17.53 -49.76 24.38
CA ASN A 137 17.06 -48.55 23.71
C ASN A 137 16.30 -47.70 24.74
N PRO A 138 16.52 -46.37 24.81
CA PRO A 138 15.70 -45.51 25.66
C PRO A 138 14.22 -45.57 25.24
N PRO A 139 13.28 -45.23 26.13
CA PRO A 139 11.89 -45.04 25.73
C PRO A 139 11.78 -43.91 24.68
N PRO A 140 10.77 -43.95 23.80
CA PRO A 140 10.44 -42.79 22.97
C PRO A 140 10.02 -41.61 23.87
N PRO A 141 10.08 -40.36 23.37
CA PRO A 141 9.60 -39.20 24.10
C PRO A 141 8.09 -39.31 24.36
N ALA A 142 7.62 -38.61 25.39
CA ALA A 142 6.20 -38.48 25.69
C ALA A 142 5.89 -37.03 26.07
N ILE A 143 4.72 -36.52 25.66
CA ILE A 143 4.19 -35.22 26.08
C ILE A 143 3.09 -35.51 27.11
N THR A 144 3.17 -34.90 28.29
CA THR A 144 2.19 -35.08 29.38
C THR A 144 1.29 -33.86 29.55
N ALA A 145 1.78 -32.66 29.24
CA ALA A 145 0.99 -31.42 29.25
C ALA A 145 1.51 -30.40 28.24
N VAL A 146 0.65 -29.46 27.87
CA VAL A 146 0.93 -28.30 27.01
C VAL A 146 0.30 -27.07 27.69
N ALA A 147 1.08 -26.03 27.98
CA ALA A 147 0.62 -24.87 28.73
C ALA A 147 1.17 -23.55 28.16
N PRO A 148 0.34 -22.53 27.85
CA PRO A 148 -1.12 -22.60 27.79
C PRO A 148 -1.60 -23.53 26.65
N THR A 149 -2.87 -23.94 26.69
CA THR A 149 -3.51 -24.75 25.63
C THR A 149 -4.11 -23.90 24.51
N SER A 150 -4.08 -22.57 24.66
CA SER A 150 -4.47 -21.61 23.63
C SER A 150 -3.73 -20.29 23.79
N GLY A 151 -3.66 -19.50 22.71
CA GLY A 151 -3.06 -18.17 22.70
C GLY A 151 -2.75 -17.69 21.28
N PRO A 152 -2.49 -16.39 21.08
CA PRO A 152 -2.20 -15.83 19.76
C PRO A 152 -0.85 -16.27 19.21
N GLY A 153 -0.64 -16.07 17.91
CA GLY A 153 0.68 -16.22 17.29
C GLY A 153 1.74 -15.36 18.02
N GLY A 154 2.91 -15.95 18.28
CA GLY A 154 3.94 -15.39 19.15
C GLY A 154 3.95 -15.97 20.58
N THR A 155 2.89 -16.65 21.02
CA THR A 155 2.81 -17.31 22.35
C THR A 155 3.98 -18.28 22.56
N VAL A 156 4.62 -18.21 23.73
CA VAL A 156 5.57 -19.22 24.20
C VAL A 156 4.79 -20.30 24.95
N VAL A 157 4.92 -21.53 24.50
CA VAL A 157 4.22 -22.70 25.03
C VAL A 157 5.21 -23.62 25.73
N GLU A 158 4.92 -23.92 26.99
CA GLU A 158 5.60 -24.94 27.77
C GLU A 158 5.04 -26.32 27.44
N ILE A 159 5.92 -27.21 27.00
CA ILE A 159 5.63 -28.61 26.69
C ILE A 159 6.27 -29.44 27.79
N THR A 160 5.46 -30.03 28.67
CA THR A 160 5.91 -30.93 29.74
C THR A 160 5.89 -32.38 29.25
N GLY A 161 6.85 -33.21 29.70
CA GLY A 161 6.95 -34.59 29.23
C GLY A 161 8.16 -35.35 29.76
N THR A 162 8.75 -36.20 28.91
CA THR A 162 9.98 -36.97 29.17
C THR A 162 10.75 -37.28 27.88
N GLY A 163 12.08 -37.41 27.95
CA GLY A 163 12.95 -37.78 26.83
C GLY A 163 13.37 -36.62 25.93
N PHE A 164 13.17 -35.38 26.37
CA PHE A 164 13.33 -34.18 25.54
C PHE A 164 14.78 -33.69 25.34
N ASN A 165 15.77 -34.21 26.07
CA ASN A 165 17.18 -33.81 25.95
C ASN A 165 17.77 -33.92 24.52
N LYS A 166 17.12 -34.68 23.62
CA LYS A 166 17.53 -34.87 22.21
C LYS A 166 16.47 -34.42 21.20
N ALA A 167 15.55 -33.54 21.59
CA ALA A 167 14.56 -32.98 20.66
C ALA A 167 15.28 -32.27 19.50
N LYS A 168 14.92 -32.65 18.27
CA LYS A 168 15.48 -32.10 17.02
C LYS A 168 14.48 -31.23 16.26
N VAL A 169 13.20 -31.56 16.35
CA VAL A 169 12.10 -30.82 15.73
C VAL A 169 10.96 -30.80 16.73
N VAL A 170 10.44 -29.62 16.99
CA VAL A 170 9.12 -29.42 17.59
C VAL A 170 8.24 -28.81 16.50
N ALA A 171 7.01 -29.26 16.35
CA ALA A 171 6.10 -28.76 15.32
C ALA A 171 4.66 -28.64 15.82
N LEU A 172 3.97 -27.57 15.42
CA LEU A 172 2.52 -27.42 15.57
C LEU A 172 1.87 -27.70 14.20
N ASN A 173 0.92 -28.62 14.12
CA ASN A 173 0.24 -28.96 12.86
C ASN A 173 1.21 -29.22 11.67
N ARG A 174 2.34 -29.91 11.95
CA ARG A 174 3.47 -30.16 11.02
C ARG A 174 4.34 -28.95 10.64
N VAL A 175 4.00 -27.72 11.05
CA VAL A 175 4.85 -26.53 10.91
C VAL A 175 5.89 -26.52 12.03
N GLN A 176 7.18 -26.49 11.68
CA GLN A 176 8.27 -26.49 12.66
C GLN A 176 8.28 -25.17 13.47
N LEU A 177 8.41 -25.30 14.79
CA LEU A 177 8.51 -24.19 15.74
C LEU A 177 9.97 -23.83 16.05
N ALA A 178 10.20 -22.59 16.45
CA ALA A 178 11.39 -22.24 17.23
C ALA A 178 11.22 -22.78 18.66
N PHE A 179 12.25 -23.44 19.21
CA PHE A 179 12.16 -24.04 20.54
C PHE A 179 13.51 -24.07 21.27
N SER A 180 13.46 -24.18 22.59
CA SER A 180 14.59 -24.47 23.47
C SER A 180 14.25 -25.63 24.41
N VAL A 181 15.19 -26.55 24.60
CA VAL A 181 15.06 -27.62 25.61
C VAL A 181 15.55 -27.06 26.93
N VAL A 182 14.69 -27.03 27.94
CA VAL A 182 15.05 -26.55 29.29
C VAL A 182 15.63 -27.70 30.12
N ASN A 183 15.03 -28.89 30.02
CA ASN A 183 15.50 -30.15 30.60
C ASN A 183 14.79 -31.35 29.93
N ASP A 184 15.08 -32.58 30.37
CA ASP A 184 14.50 -33.80 29.76
C ASP A 184 12.98 -33.88 29.81
N GLY A 185 12.33 -33.15 30.71
CA GLY A 185 10.88 -33.11 30.85
C GLY A 185 10.22 -31.79 30.47
N GLN A 186 10.96 -30.83 29.91
CA GLN A 186 10.43 -29.49 29.62
C GLN A 186 11.08 -28.86 28.38
N ILE A 187 10.25 -28.46 27.42
CA ILE A 187 10.61 -27.63 26.27
C ILE A 187 9.80 -26.33 26.32
N LEU A 188 10.42 -25.20 25.96
CA LEU A 188 9.70 -23.99 25.58
C LEU A 188 9.70 -23.86 24.07
N ALA A 189 8.53 -23.80 23.44
CA ALA A 189 8.38 -23.65 21.99
C ALA A 189 7.52 -22.42 21.67
N GLN A 190 7.96 -21.60 20.71
CA GLN A 190 7.24 -20.39 20.33
C GLN A 190 6.37 -20.66 19.10
N ILE A 191 5.08 -20.33 19.20
CA ILE A 191 4.14 -20.36 18.09
C ILE A 191 4.48 -19.20 17.14
N PRO A 192 4.61 -19.40 15.81
CA PRO A 192 4.80 -18.30 14.87
C PRO A 192 3.57 -17.38 14.82
N ALA A 193 3.71 -16.18 14.24
CA ALA A 193 2.57 -15.28 14.03
C ALA A 193 1.45 -15.96 13.21
N GLU A 194 1.82 -16.61 12.12
CA GLU A 194 0.94 -17.39 11.23
C GLU A 194 0.69 -18.84 11.73
N GLY A 195 0.58 -19.04 13.04
CA GLY A 195 0.33 -20.36 13.63
C GLY A 195 -1.06 -20.91 13.26
N THR A 196 -1.16 -22.21 12.98
CA THR A 196 -2.45 -22.88 12.78
C THR A 196 -2.76 -23.85 13.92
N THR A 197 -4.01 -23.85 14.38
CA THR A 197 -4.51 -24.75 15.45
C THR A 197 -4.25 -26.22 15.12
N GLY A 198 -3.72 -26.97 16.10
CA GLY A 198 -3.43 -28.40 15.94
C GLY A 198 -2.69 -29.02 17.12
N SER A 199 -2.37 -30.31 17.03
CA SER A 199 -1.50 -30.97 18.01
C SER A 199 -0.04 -30.53 17.83
N ILE A 200 0.69 -30.49 18.95
CA ILE A 200 2.14 -30.32 18.98
C ILE A 200 2.81 -31.68 18.89
N THR A 201 3.90 -31.80 18.12
CA THR A 201 4.77 -32.97 18.12
C THR A 201 6.19 -32.63 18.54
N VAL A 202 6.86 -33.57 19.20
CA VAL A 202 8.28 -33.49 19.59
C VAL A 202 9.00 -34.71 19.00
N THR A 203 9.97 -34.47 18.12
CA THR A 203 10.75 -35.50 17.42
C THR A 203 12.16 -35.60 17.99
N THR A 204 12.56 -36.81 18.36
CA THR A 204 13.88 -37.19 18.87
C THR A 204 14.47 -38.32 18.01
N PRO A 205 15.77 -38.66 18.13
CA PRO A 205 16.33 -39.89 17.56
C PRO A 205 15.65 -41.18 18.06
N GLU A 206 14.99 -41.14 19.21
CA GLU A 206 14.34 -42.26 19.88
C GLU A 206 12.84 -42.41 19.55
N GLY A 207 12.20 -41.39 18.95
CA GLY A 207 10.80 -41.44 18.52
C GLY A 207 10.13 -40.07 18.39
N ILE A 208 8.83 -40.09 18.08
CA ILE A 208 7.96 -38.90 18.00
C ILE A 208 6.91 -38.99 19.10
N ALA A 209 6.76 -37.92 19.88
CA ALA A 209 5.62 -37.69 20.76
C ALA A 209 4.61 -36.75 20.08
N THR A 210 3.33 -36.91 20.40
CA THR A 210 2.23 -36.01 19.98
C THR A 210 1.42 -35.61 21.22
N SER A 211 1.00 -34.36 21.32
CA SER A 211 0.12 -33.90 22.41
C SER A 211 -1.28 -34.47 22.28
N ASN A 212 -1.86 -34.92 23.39
CA ASN A 212 -3.28 -35.33 23.45
C ASN A 212 -4.22 -34.15 23.25
N GLU A 213 -3.81 -32.96 23.70
CA GLU A 213 -4.54 -31.72 23.50
C GLU A 213 -4.09 -31.01 22.21
N VAL A 214 -5.04 -30.29 21.61
CA VAL A 214 -4.82 -29.41 20.46
C VAL A 214 -4.51 -28.02 21.00
N PHE A 215 -3.37 -27.44 20.62
CA PHE A 215 -3.11 -26.03 20.91
C PHE A 215 -3.99 -25.19 19.99
N ASN A 216 -4.90 -24.41 20.57
CA ASN A 216 -5.77 -23.52 19.82
C ASN A 216 -5.09 -22.15 19.61
N VAL A 217 -4.59 -21.91 18.40
CA VAL A 217 -4.06 -20.59 18.03
C VAL A 217 -5.24 -19.63 17.96
N GLN A 218 -5.26 -18.66 18.87
CA GLN A 218 -6.24 -17.58 18.83
C GLN A 218 -5.82 -16.63 17.72
N GLY A 219 -6.45 -16.77 16.55
CA GLY A 219 -6.28 -15.80 15.48
C GLY A 219 -6.60 -14.39 15.96
N ASN A 220 -5.79 -13.42 15.54
CA ASN A 220 -6.21 -12.03 15.64
C ASN A 220 -7.44 -11.82 14.73
N ALA A 221 -8.31 -10.89 15.10
CA ALA A 221 -9.34 -10.43 14.19
C ALA A 221 -8.71 -9.94 12.87
N ALA A 222 -9.33 -10.27 11.74
CA ALA A 222 -8.94 -9.72 10.45
C ALA A 222 -9.11 -8.20 10.48
N LEU A 223 -8.13 -7.49 9.95
CA LEU A 223 -8.12 -6.03 9.84
C LEU A 223 -8.22 -5.64 8.38
N ALA A 224 -9.13 -4.74 8.05
CA ALA A 224 -9.12 -4.02 6.78
C ALA A 224 -8.33 -2.71 6.95
N PHE A 225 -7.43 -2.41 6.00
CA PHE A 225 -6.68 -1.16 5.93
C PHE A 225 -7.25 -0.22 4.86
N TRP A 226 -7.73 -0.78 3.75
CA TRP A 226 -8.40 -0.07 2.66
C TRP A 226 -9.39 -0.99 1.94
N ALA A 227 -10.40 -0.39 1.31
CA ALA A 227 -11.33 -1.06 0.41
C ALA A 227 -11.51 -0.24 -0.86
N SER A 228 -11.55 -0.91 -2.02
CA SER A 228 -11.83 -0.26 -3.30
C SER A 228 -13.23 0.34 -3.31
N GLN A 229 -13.33 1.64 -3.60
CA GLN A 229 -14.57 2.39 -3.70
C GLN A 229 -14.42 3.54 -4.72
N PRO A 230 -15.50 4.04 -5.34
CA PRO A 230 -16.89 3.58 -5.17
C PRO A 230 -17.17 2.23 -5.83
N VAL A 231 -18.17 1.50 -5.33
CA VAL A 231 -18.68 0.24 -5.90
C VAL A 231 -20.21 0.25 -6.00
N LYS A 232 -20.73 -0.47 -7.00
CA LYS A 232 -22.18 -0.66 -7.24
C LYS A 232 -22.58 -2.12 -6.93
N PRO A 233 -23.88 -2.43 -6.83
CA PRO A 233 -24.36 -3.82 -6.85
C PRO A 233 -23.78 -4.61 -8.04
N ASN A 234 -23.49 -5.89 -7.82
CA ASN A 234 -22.77 -6.78 -8.75
C ASN A 234 -21.28 -6.44 -9.01
N GLU A 235 -20.69 -5.44 -8.35
CA GLU A 235 -19.27 -5.11 -8.49
C GLU A 235 -18.41 -5.77 -7.40
N THR A 236 -17.13 -5.97 -7.70
CA THR A 236 -16.16 -6.57 -6.78
C THR A 236 -15.51 -5.51 -5.90
N VAL A 237 -15.60 -5.68 -4.59
CA VAL A 237 -14.75 -5.00 -3.61
C VAL A 237 -13.44 -5.77 -3.50
N LEU A 238 -12.32 -5.08 -3.61
CA LEU A 238 -11.03 -5.50 -3.09
C LEU A 238 -10.80 -4.84 -1.73
N VAL A 239 -10.54 -5.64 -0.70
CA VAL A 239 -10.07 -5.18 0.61
C VAL A 239 -8.60 -5.57 0.76
N SER A 240 -7.76 -4.63 1.19
CA SER A 240 -6.41 -4.90 1.68
C SER A 240 -6.40 -4.92 3.22
N GLY A 241 -5.52 -5.71 3.83
CA GLY A 241 -5.64 -5.99 5.26
C GLY A 241 -4.54 -6.87 5.85
N ALA A 242 -4.82 -7.39 7.05
CA ALA A 242 -3.96 -8.34 7.75
C ALA A 242 -4.77 -9.34 8.61
N ASN A 243 -4.14 -10.44 9.01
CA ASN A 243 -4.76 -11.57 9.73
C ASN A 243 -5.94 -12.22 8.95
N ILE A 244 -5.98 -12.06 7.63
CA ILE A 244 -7.00 -12.67 6.76
C ILE A 244 -6.61 -14.14 6.56
N SER A 245 -7.35 -15.07 7.16
CA SER A 245 -7.04 -16.50 7.04
C SER A 245 -7.41 -17.05 5.65
N PRO A 246 -6.74 -18.09 5.12
CA PRO A 246 -7.03 -18.61 3.78
C PRO A 246 -8.43 -19.21 3.59
N ASP A 247 -9.13 -19.48 4.69
CA ASP A 247 -10.51 -19.97 4.77
C ASP A 247 -11.52 -18.84 5.08
N ALA A 248 -11.11 -17.57 4.99
CA ALA A 248 -11.96 -16.45 5.33
C ALA A 248 -13.19 -16.34 4.43
N THR A 249 -14.33 -15.98 5.02
CA THR A 249 -15.56 -15.60 4.30
C THR A 249 -15.98 -14.19 4.68
N VAL A 250 -16.96 -13.63 3.95
CA VAL A 250 -17.43 -12.26 4.14
C VAL A 250 -18.92 -12.25 4.41
N GLU A 251 -19.37 -11.40 5.33
CA GLU A 251 -20.76 -11.01 5.46
C GLU A 251 -20.89 -9.55 4.99
N VAL A 252 -21.91 -9.26 4.19
CA VAL A 252 -22.19 -7.94 3.60
C VAL A 252 -23.65 -7.56 3.89
N ALA A 253 -23.91 -6.28 4.10
CA ALA A 253 -25.26 -5.72 4.22
C ALA A 253 -25.28 -4.28 3.68
N ARG A 254 -26.30 -3.93 2.88
CA ARG A 254 -26.57 -2.52 2.57
C ARG A 254 -27.16 -1.83 3.80
N LEU A 255 -26.66 -0.65 4.15
CA LEU A 255 -27.27 0.18 5.20
C LEU A 255 -28.55 0.87 4.67
N PRO A 256 -29.54 1.17 5.54
CA PRO A 256 -30.71 1.96 5.16
C PRO A 256 -30.36 3.45 5.03
N ASP A 257 -31.04 4.16 4.13
CA ASP A 257 -30.85 5.61 3.92
C ASP A 257 -31.78 6.44 4.80
N ASP A 258 -31.77 6.11 6.10
CA ASP A 258 -32.50 6.84 7.14
C ASP A 258 -31.96 8.28 7.31
N ASN A 259 -32.66 9.11 8.09
CA ASN A 259 -32.20 10.44 8.47
C ASN A 259 -30.81 10.35 9.17
N PRO A 260 -29.75 11.02 8.66
CA PRO A 260 -28.40 10.92 9.22
C PRO A 260 -28.25 11.43 10.66
N GLY A 261 -29.16 12.31 11.12
CA GLY A 261 -29.17 12.77 12.51
C GLY A 261 -27.90 13.53 12.93
N ASP A 262 -27.52 13.38 14.22
CA ASP A 262 -26.41 14.11 14.84
C ASP A 262 -25.08 13.31 14.75
N PRO A 263 -24.05 13.80 14.01
CA PRO A 263 -22.76 13.13 13.84
C PRO A 263 -21.88 13.06 15.09
N THR A 264 -22.22 13.79 16.16
CA THR A 264 -21.50 13.70 17.43
C THR A 264 -21.85 12.42 18.21
N LEU A 265 -22.96 11.78 17.85
CA LEU A 265 -23.39 10.50 18.42
C LEU A 265 -22.61 9.35 17.77
N SER A 266 -21.84 8.61 18.57
CA SER A 266 -21.17 7.40 18.09
C SER A 266 -22.18 6.27 17.88
N ILE A 267 -22.53 6.01 16.62
CA ILE A 267 -23.51 4.99 16.21
C ILE A 267 -22.76 3.87 15.47
N PRO A 268 -22.70 2.64 16.02
CA PRO A 268 -22.03 1.53 15.35
C PRO A 268 -22.71 1.11 14.04
N PRO A 269 -21.94 0.79 12.98
CA PRO A 269 -22.47 0.24 11.74
C PRO A 269 -22.80 -1.26 11.89
N GLU A 270 -23.73 -1.64 12.76
CA GLU A 270 -24.15 -3.03 12.96
C GLU A 270 -25.57 -3.29 12.44
N PRO A 271 -25.73 -3.63 11.14
CA PRO A 271 -27.01 -4.10 10.61
C PRO A 271 -27.53 -5.36 11.31
N SER A 272 -28.84 -5.52 11.33
CA SER A 272 -29.53 -6.73 11.80
C SER A 272 -29.36 -7.91 10.83
N ASP A 273 -29.45 -7.62 9.53
CA ASP A 273 -29.60 -8.61 8.47
C ASP A 273 -28.34 -8.65 7.60
N TRP A 274 -27.68 -9.81 7.58
CA TRP A 274 -26.37 -10.01 6.97
C TRP A 274 -26.41 -11.09 5.89
N THR A 275 -25.96 -10.75 4.68
CA THR A 275 -25.80 -11.69 3.57
C THR A 275 -24.39 -12.26 3.56
N SER A 276 -24.25 -13.57 3.78
CA SER A 276 -22.96 -14.25 3.61
C SER A 276 -22.61 -14.36 2.12
N VAL A 277 -21.44 -13.86 1.73
CA VAL A 277 -20.93 -13.94 0.35
C VAL A 277 -19.59 -14.70 0.31
N SER A 278 -19.46 -15.58 -0.68
CA SER A 278 -18.20 -16.28 -0.94
C SER A 278 -17.20 -15.35 -1.62
N PRO A 279 -15.97 -15.18 -1.10
CA PRO A 279 -14.95 -14.39 -1.78
C PRO A 279 -14.46 -15.08 -3.06
N LEU A 280 -14.07 -14.27 -4.04
CA LEU A 280 -13.49 -14.71 -5.31
C LEU A 280 -12.00 -15.04 -5.18
N GLN A 281 -11.27 -14.27 -4.38
CA GLN A 281 -9.85 -14.46 -4.08
C GLN A 281 -9.59 -14.10 -2.62
N VAL A 282 -8.71 -14.86 -1.94
CA VAL A 282 -8.29 -14.64 -0.55
C VAL A 282 -6.78 -14.82 -0.45
N SER A 283 -6.11 -13.94 0.29
CA SER A 283 -4.71 -14.04 0.67
C SER A 283 -4.51 -13.47 2.08
N ALA A 284 -3.33 -13.65 2.68
CA ALA A 284 -3.04 -13.14 4.02
C ALA A 284 -3.17 -11.60 4.15
N SER A 285 -3.03 -10.89 3.03
CA SER A 285 -3.04 -9.42 2.93
C SER A 285 -4.20 -8.83 2.13
N SER A 286 -5.10 -9.66 1.58
CA SER A 286 -6.22 -9.18 0.75
C SER A 286 -7.38 -10.17 0.64
N ILE A 287 -8.58 -9.65 0.40
CA ILE A 287 -9.78 -10.44 0.08
C ILE A 287 -10.64 -9.71 -0.95
N LYS A 288 -11.22 -10.46 -1.90
CA LYS A 288 -12.12 -9.93 -2.92
C LYS A 288 -13.49 -10.58 -2.83
N PHE A 289 -14.55 -9.80 -2.80
CA PHE A 289 -15.93 -10.27 -2.76
C PHE A 289 -16.85 -9.36 -3.59
N VAL A 290 -18.04 -9.85 -3.95
CA VAL A 290 -18.99 -9.12 -4.80
C VAL A 290 -20.12 -8.56 -3.96
N ILE A 291 -20.49 -7.30 -4.17
CA ILE A 291 -21.73 -6.72 -3.61
C ILE A 291 -22.93 -7.43 -4.25
N PRO A 292 -23.91 -7.94 -3.49
CA PRO A 292 -25.04 -8.68 -4.06
C PRO A 292 -25.75 -7.89 -5.18
N ALA A 293 -25.99 -8.55 -6.32
CA ALA A 293 -26.63 -7.95 -7.49
C ALA A 293 -28.13 -7.61 -7.29
N THR A 294 -28.68 -7.99 -6.14
CA THR A 294 -30.06 -7.70 -5.68
C THR A 294 -30.17 -6.41 -4.87
N ASP A 295 -29.05 -5.87 -4.40
CA ASP A 295 -29.02 -4.68 -3.55
C ASP A 295 -29.14 -3.41 -4.42
N GLU A 296 -29.52 -2.30 -3.82
CA GLU A 296 -29.51 -0.97 -4.46
C GLU A 296 -28.19 -0.24 -4.17
N ASN A 297 -27.79 0.73 -5.02
CA ASN A 297 -26.65 1.62 -4.72
C ASN A 297 -26.80 2.23 -3.32
N GLY A 298 -25.75 2.20 -2.50
CA GLY A 298 -25.80 2.72 -1.12
C GLY A 298 -24.44 2.59 -0.42
N VAL A 299 -24.45 2.79 0.91
CA VAL A 299 -23.32 2.45 1.78
C VAL A 299 -23.43 0.98 2.18
N PHE A 300 -22.33 0.23 2.02
CA PHE A 300 -22.30 -1.21 2.32
C PHE A 300 -21.46 -1.48 3.56
N ALA A 301 -22.06 -2.08 4.57
CA ALA A 301 -21.35 -2.68 5.69
C ALA A 301 -20.80 -4.06 5.30
N TYR A 302 -19.57 -4.35 5.72
CA TYR A 302 -18.99 -5.68 5.58
C TYR A 302 -18.16 -6.07 6.80
N ARG A 303 -18.08 -7.37 7.08
CA ARG A 303 -17.18 -7.93 8.08
C ARG A 303 -16.62 -9.28 7.65
N LEU A 304 -15.40 -9.55 8.07
CA LEU A 304 -14.63 -10.74 7.70
C LEU A 304 -14.78 -11.81 8.77
N LYS A 305 -14.99 -13.05 8.35
CA LYS A 305 -15.10 -14.25 9.19
C LYS A 305 -13.87 -15.11 8.96
N THR A 306 -13.03 -15.32 9.97
CA THR A 306 -11.79 -16.09 9.87
C THR A 306 -11.81 -17.33 10.76
N HIS A 307 -10.88 -18.26 10.52
CA HIS A 307 -10.68 -19.48 11.32
C HIS A 307 -11.98 -20.30 11.47
N GLY A 308 -12.51 -20.79 10.35
CA GLY A 308 -13.79 -21.50 10.28
C GLY A 308 -15.01 -20.65 10.64
N GLY A 309 -14.88 -19.31 10.60
CA GLY A 309 -15.87 -18.35 11.05
C GLY A 309 -15.97 -18.17 12.57
N SER A 310 -15.05 -18.75 13.35
CA SER A 310 -15.02 -18.59 14.81
C SER A 310 -14.59 -17.19 15.28
N ILE A 311 -13.91 -16.43 14.41
CA ILE A 311 -13.49 -15.05 14.66
C ILE A 311 -14.18 -14.13 13.65
N THR A 312 -14.72 -13.01 14.11
CA THR A 312 -15.28 -11.94 13.27
C THR A 312 -14.43 -10.69 13.42
N SER A 313 -14.21 -9.93 12.34
CA SER A 313 -13.59 -8.61 12.40
C SER A 313 -14.49 -7.56 13.07
N ALA A 314 -14.00 -6.33 13.23
CA ALA A 314 -14.89 -5.19 13.31
C ALA A 314 -15.72 -5.07 12.01
N THR A 315 -16.86 -4.40 12.08
CA THR A 315 -17.60 -4.03 10.86
C THR A 315 -16.97 -2.79 10.22
N TYR A 316 -16.75 -2.89 8.91
CA TYR A 316 -16.20 -1.85 8.04
C TYR A 316 -17.26 -1.38 7.05
N LEU A 317 -17.01 -0.24 6.41
CA LEU A 317 -17.91 0.37 5.43
C LEU A 317 -17.21 0.56 4.09
N VAL A 318 -17.95 0.39 3.00
CA VAL A 318 -17.58 0.77 1.63
C VAL A 318 -18.62 1.79 1.14
N ASN A 319 -18.20 2.72 0.28
CA ASN A 319 -18.99 3.87 -0.20
C ASN A 319 -19.39 4.86 0.91
N ARG A 320 -18.75 4.86 2.08
CA ARG A 320 -18.85 5.99 3.02
C ARG A 320 -17.92 7.12 2.52
N PRO A 321 -18.24 8.42 2.72
CA PRO A 321 -17.34 9.50 2.31
C PRO A 321 -15.92 9.30 2.81
N ASP A 322 -14.96 9.32 1.89
CA ASP A 322 -13.53 9.30 2.15
C ASP A 322 -12.96 10.65 1.71
N VAL A 323 -12.64 11.49 2.69
CA VAL A 323 -12.31 12.91 2.47
C VAL A 323 -10.79 13.07 2.45
N TRP A 324 -10.25 13.43 1.29
CA TRP A 324 -8.83 13.58 1.08
C TRP A 324 -8.35 14.98 1.47
N PHE A 325 -9.03 16.00 0.95
CA PHE A 325 -8.76 17.40 1.21
C PHE A 325 -9.99 18.31 1.05
N ILE A 326 -9.81 19.59 1.37
CA ILE A 326 -10.85 20.61 1.38
C ILE A 326 -10.26 21.96 0.92
N GLN A 327 -11.10 22.86 0.43
CA GLN A 327 -10.72 24.26 0.18
C GLN A 327 -11.96 25.15 0.40
N GLY A 328 -11.78 26.36 0.92
CA GLY A 328 -12.81 27.38 1.00
C GLY A 328 -12.60 28.51 -0.02
N ASP A 329 -13.53 29.46 -0.07
CA ASP A 329 -13.46 30.64 -0.97
C ASP A 329 -12.24 31.56 -0.76
N GLN A 330 -11.51 31.39 0.33
CA GLN A 330 -10.24 32.08 0.61
C GLN A 330 -9.04 31.11 0.65
N GLY A 331 -9.11 29.98 -0.07
CA GLY A 331 -8.09 28.94 -0.03
C GLY A 331 -8.23 28.08 1.21
N ARG A 332 -7.39 28.27 2.24
CA ARG A 332 -7.44 27.45 3.46
C ARG A 332 -8.72 27.63 4.29
N THR A 333 -9.43 28.75 4.13
CA THR A 333 -10.60 29.12 4.94
C THR A 333 -11.80 29.50 4.07
N ALA A 334 -13.00 29.42 4.64
CA ALA A 334 -14.24 29.87 3.99
C ALA A 334 -14.82 31.10 4.68
N SER A 335 -15.55 31.95 3.96
CA SER A 335 -16.28 33.09 4.53
C SER A 335 -17.75 32.77 4.83
N PRO A 336 -18.40 33.47 5.76
CA PRO A 336 -19.86 33.54 5.82
C PRO A 336 -20.41 34.18 4.52
N SER A 337 -21.41 33.55 3.89
CA SER A 337 -21.83 33.77 2.48
C SER A 337 -20.86 33.24 1.41
N GLY A 338 -19.76 32.61 1.81
CA GLY A 338 -18.79 31.97 0.92
C GLY A 338 -19.11 30.52 0.62
N TRP A 339 -18.09 29.73 0.31
CA TRP A 339 -18.24 28.30 0.03
C TRP A 339 -17.12 27.47 0.65
N LEU A 340 -17.45 26.22 0.98
CA LEU A 340 -16.51 25.16 1.33
C LEU A 340 -16.68 24.02 0.33
N ARG A 341 -15.60 23.63 -0.34
CA ARG A 341 -15.54 22.46 -1.23
C ARG A 341 -14.78 21.33 -0.55
N ILE A 342 -15.23 20.11 -0.83
CA ILE A 342 -14.71 18.87 -0.27
C ILE A 342 -14.34 17.95 -1.41
N PHE A 343 -13.16 17.34 -1.32
CA PHE A 343 -12.56 16.51 -2.36
C PHE A 343 -12.13 15.16 -1.79
N GLY A 344 -12.35 14.10 -2.56
CA GLY A 344 -12.03 12.75 -2.16
C GLY A 344 -12.82 11.73 -2.96
N ASN A 345 -13.46 10.80 -2.27
CA ASN A 345 -14.10 9.63 -2.87
C ASN A 345 -15.43 9.30 -2.16
N SER A 346 -16.43 8.84 -2.93
CA SER A 346 -17.75 8.45 -2.44
C SER A 346 -18.47 9.58 -1.69
N LEU A 347 -18.25 10.84 -2.12
CA LEU A 347 -18.89 12.03 -1.52
C LEU A 347 -20.37 12.15 -1.87
N SER A 348 -20.83 11.42 -2.88
CA SER A 348 -22.21 11.40 -3.39
C SER A 348 -22.54 10.03 -3.97
N ILE A 349 -23.75 9.50 -3.71
CA ILE A 349 -24.21 8.18 -4.18
C ILE A 349 -25.30 8.32 -5.23
N LEU A 350 -25.03 7.79 -6.43
CA LEU A 350 -25.97 7.79 -7.55
C LEU A 350 -27.27 7.07 -7.19
N GLY A 351 -28.36 7.83 -7.11
CA GLY A 351 -29.70 7.32 -6.81
C GLY A 351 -30.15 7.47 -5.36
N SER A 352 -29.39 8.14 -4.48
CA SER A 352 -29.91 8.49 -3.16
C SER A 352 -31.09 9.48 -3.27
N ASN A 353 -32.02 9.36 -2.31
CA ASN A 353 -33.14 10.28 -2.10
C ASN A 353 -32.78 11.50 -1.23
N GLN A 354 -31.55 11.56 -0.70
CA GLN A 354 -31.04 12.69 0.09
C GLN A 354 -29.83 13.32 -0.61
N LEU A 355 -29.66 14.63 -0.50
CA LEU A 355 -28.42 15.30 -0.92
C LEU A 355 -27.27 14.94 0.05
N PRO A 356 -26.00 14.99 -0.40
CA PRO A 356 -24.86 15.04 0.51
C PRO A 356 -24.95 16.22 1.48
N GLN A 357 -24.39 16.04 2.68
CA GLN A 357 -24.48 16.98 3.79
C GLN A 357 -23.14 17.11 4.51
N ILE A 358 -22.90 18.30 5.06
CA ILE A 358 -21.86 18.53 6.06
C ILE A 358 -22.47 19.01 7.36
N ALA A 359 -21.80 18.72 8.47
CA ALA A 359 -22.11 19.32 9.76
C ALA A 359 -20.87 20.04 10.31
N LEU A 360 -21.06 21.25 10.80
CA LEU A 360 -20.03 22.08 11.41
C LEU A 360 -20.22 22.04 12.93
N VAL A 361 -19.33 21.31 13.61
CA VAL A 361 -19.43 21.00 15.05
C VAL A 361 -18.45 21.86 15.85
N SER A 362 -18.94 22.55 16.89
CA SER A 362 -18.09 23.32 17.82
C SER A 362 -18.39 22.90 19.26
N ASN A 363 -17.34 22.71 20.06
CA ASN A 363 -17.42 22.24 21.46
C ASN A 363 -18.27 20.96 21.68
N GLY A 364 -18.37 20.09 20.66
CA GLY A 364 -19.18 18.87 20.71
C GLY A 364 -20.68 19.07 20.45
N VAL A 365 -21.08 20.22 19.90
CA VAL A 365 -22.45 20.54 19.49
C VAL A 365 -22.46 20.85 18.00
N VAL A 366 -23.43 20.31 17.25
CA VAL A 366 -23.68 20.72 15.85
C VAL A 366 -24.15 22.18 15.86
N VAL A 367 -23.40 23.05 15.19
CA VAL A 367 -23.75 24.47 15.04
C VAL A 367 -24.62 24.68 13.80
N GLU A 368 -24.32 23.96 12.71
CA GLU A 368 -25.09 24.01 11.46
C GLU A 368 -24.92 22.70 10.68
N THR A 369 -25.96 22.28 9.93
CA THR A 369 -25.92 21.19 8.94
C THR A 369 -26.31 21.72 7.56
N ILE A 370 -25.38 21.67 6.60
CA ILE A 370 -25.48 22.30 5.28
C ILE A 370 -25.59 21.20 4.21
N ASN A 371 -26.58 21.28 3.31
CA ASN A 371 -26.68 20.41 2.14
C ASN A 371 -25.71 20.85 1.03
N ALA A 372 -25.25 19.92 0.20
CA ALA A 372 -24.48 20.24 -0.99
C ALA A 372 -25.27 21.12 -1.97
N ASP A 373 -24.56 21.98 -2.69
CA ASP A 373 -25.09 22.82 -3.77
C ASP A 373 -25.45 21.95 -4.98
N PRO A 374 -26.75 21.76 -5.29
CA PRO A 374 -27.18 20.92 -6.41
C PRO A 374 -26.82 21.50 -7.79
N GLY A 375 -26.28 22.73 -7.85
CA GLY A 375 -25.75 23.35 -9.07
C GLY A 375 -24.25 23.16 -9.28
N PHE A 376 -23.49 22.66 -8.29
CA PHE A 376 -22.03 22.57 -8.38
C PHE A 376 -21.55 21.39 -9.24
N ALA A 377 -22.04 20.18 -8.94
CA ALA A 377 -21.64 18.98 -9.66
C ALA A 377 -22.36 18.90 -11.01
N GLN A 378 -21.64 19.17 -12.11
CA GLN A 378 -22.19 19.17 -13.47
C GLN A 378 -22.84 17.83 -13.89
N ASN A 379 -22.43 16.73 -13.25
CA ASN A 379 -23.07 15.43 -13.33
C ASN A 379 -22.76 14.60 -12.07
N ALA A 380 -23.46 13.47 -11.91
CA ALA A 380 -23.31 12.58 -10.76
C ALA A 380 -21.94 11.86 -10.70
N ALA A 381 -21.18 11.81 -11.79
CA ALA A 381 -19.83 11.27 -11.78
C ALA A 381 -18.85 12.24 -11.12
N THR A 382 -18.96 13.54 -11.39
CA THR A 382 -18.21 14.59 -10.69
C THR A 382 -18.58 14.65 -9.20
N ALA A 383 -19.88 14.57 -8.88
CA ALA A 383 -20.42 14.61 -7.53
C ALA A 383 -19.78 13.58 -6.57
N SER A 384 -19.45 12.39 -7.08
CA SER A 384 -18.86 11.33 -6.23
C SER A 384 -17.44 11.64 -5.74
N TYR A 385 -16.75 12.62 -6.35
CA TYR A 385 -15.36 12.99 -6.03
C TYR A 385 -15.18 14.43 -5.55
N ALA A 386 -16.12 15.34 -5.85
CA ALA A 386 -16.11 16.71 -5.36
C ALA A 386 -17.53 17.23 -5.10
N GLU A 387 -17.73 17.85 -3.93
CA GLU A 387 -18.97 18.51 -3.55
C GLU A 387 -18.69 19.92 -2.98
N SER A 388 -19.66 20.84 -3.14
CA SER A 388 -19.56 22.23 -2.69
C SER A 388 -20.71 22.61 -1.78
N TYR A 389 -20.45 23.39 -0.75
CA TYR A 389 -21.40 23.75 0.30
C TYR A 389 -21.37 25.26 0.52
N ALA A 390 -22.51 25.93 0.35
CA ALA A 390 -22.63 27.37 0.59
C ALA A 390 -22.70 27.65 2.09
N ILE A 391 -21.80 28.50 2.61
CA ILE A 391 -21.74 28.81 4.04
C ILE A 391 -22.78 29.89 4.39
N PRO A 392 -23.64 29.71 5.41
CA PRO A 392 -24.64 30.71 5.77
C PRO A 392 -24.05 32.11 6.03
N PRO A 393 -24.76 33.20 5.64
CA PRO A 393 -24.29 34.58 5.85
C PRO A 393 -24.07 34.96 7.33
N ASP A 394 -24.78 34.30 8.23
CA ASP A 394 -24.74 34.46 9.68
C ASP A 394 -23.90 33.41 10.40
N MET A 395 -23.21 32.52 9.66
CA MET A 395 -22.30 31.53 10.24
C MET A 395 -21.21 32.22 11.09
N PRO A 396 -21.08 31.90 12.39
CA PRO A 396 -20.10 32.58 13.25
C PRO A 396 -18.66 32.27 12.83
N ALA A 397 -17.78 33.27 12.89
CA ALA A 397 -16.36 33.06 12.65
C ALA A 397 -15.73 32.20 13.78
N GLY A 398 -14.91 31.21 13.41
CA GLY A 398 -14.30 30.27 14.34
C GLY A 398 -13.82 28.97 13.68
N ASP A 399 -13.25 28.08 14.49
CA ASP A 399 -12.83 26.73 14.08
C ASP A 399 -13.92 25.70 14.40
N TYR A 400 -14.21 24.84 13.43
CA TYR A 400 -15.25 23.80 13.49
C TYR A 400 -14.67 22.43 13.15
N GLN A 401 -15.08 21.40 13.87
CA GLN A 401 -14.88 20.01 13.43
C GLN A 401 -15.87 19.74 12.30
N LEU A 402 -15.35 19.33 11.14
CA LEU A 402 -16.16 19.02 9.96
C LEU A 402 -16.53 17.53 9.95
N TYR A 403 -17.80 17.25 9.72
CA TYR A 403 -18.33 15.92 9.42
C TYR A 403 -19.03 15.95 8.05
N VAL A 404 -18.98 14.83 7.32
CA VAL A 404 -19.45 14.70 5.93
C VAL A 404 -20.28 13.43 5.76
N HIS A 405 -21.38 13.53 5.01
CA HIS A 405 -22.32 12.45 4.68
C HIS A 405 -22.70 12.55 3.19
N ASN A 406 -22.85 11.43 2.48
CA ASN A 406 -23.13 11.41 1.03
C ASN A 406 -24.62 11.20 0.68
N GLY A 407 -25.49 11.39 1.67
CA GLY A 407 -26.93 11.16 1.55
C GLY A 407 -27.36 9.70 1.66
N ALA A 408 -26.46 8.75 1.94
CA ALA A 408 -26.77 7.31 2.02
C ALA A 408 -26.24 6.65 3.29
N GLY A 409 -26.85 5.54 3.71
CA GLY A 409 -26.41 4.71 4.85
C GLY A 409 -26.72 5.24 6.25
N GLY A 410 -27.48 6.34 6.37
CA GLY A 410 -28.01 6.86 7.63
C GLY A 410 -26.93 7.24 8.66
N PRO A 411 -27.26 7.26 9.96
CA PRO A 411 -26.38 7.85 10.98
C PRO A 411 -24.98 7.21 11.13
N ALA A 412 -24.78 5.97 10.68
CA ALA A 412 -23.47 5.31 10.73
C ALA A 412 -22.51 5.73 9.59
N ALA A 413 -23.02 6.42 8.56
CA ALA A 413 -22.26 6.83 7.38
C ALA A 413 -21.61 8.23 7.51
N TRP A 414 -21.73 8.92 8.65
CA TRP A 414 -20.96 10.14 8.91
C TRP A 414 -19.45 9.85 8.97
N THR A 415 -18.67 10.54 8.14
CA THR A 415 -17.21 10.60 8.24
C THR A 415 -16.81 11.92 8.89
N ARG A 416 -16.03 11.87 9.98
CA ARG A 416 -15.33 13.05 10.50
C ARG A 416 -14.10 13.34 9.63
N PHE A 417 -13.92 14.59 9.21
CA PHE A 417 -12.73 15.02 8.48
C PHE A 417 -11.49 15.01 9.37
N SER A 418 -10.39 14.46 8.83
CA SER A 418 -9.04 14.65 9.32
C SER A 418 -8.04 14.44 8.18
N SER A 419 -7.05 15.33 8.05
CA SER A 419 -5.97 15.18 7.06
C SER A 419 -4.63 15.66 7.64
N PHE A 420 -3.60 15.68 6.81
CA PHE A 420 -2.30 16.29 7.10
C PHE A 420 -1.95 17.25 5.97
N GLY A 421 -1.45 18.43 6.34
CA GLY A 421 -1.06 19.48 5.40
C GLY A 421 -0.20 20.53 6.08
N PRO A 422 0.15 21.66 5.42
CA PRO A 422 1.10 22.64 5.95
C PRO A 422 0.69 23.21 7.33
N GLY A 423 -0.60 23.18 7.68
CA GLY A 423 -1.11 23.80 8.89
C GLY A 423 -0.88 25.31 8.86
N ALA A 424 -0.59 25.92 10.01
CA ALA A 424 -0.13 27.31 10.09
C ALA A 424 1.41 27.39 9.99
N ALA A 425 1.99 26.89 8.90
CA ALA A 425 3.45 26.88 8.70
C ALA A 425 4.03 28.31 8.74
N PRO A 426 4.94 28.62 9.70
CA PRO A 426 5.45 29.98 9.88
C PRO A 426 6.67 30.31 9.01
N ASP A 427 7.16 29.37 8.19
CA ASP A 427 8.01 29.67 7.03
C ASP A 427 7.73 28.69 5.87
N PHE A 428 7.79 29.18 4.62
CA PHE A 428 7.61 28.38 3.41
C PHE A 428 8.89 27.59 3.01
N THR A 429 9.91 27.55 3.86
CA THR A 429 11.21 26.90 3.60
C THR A 429 11.39 25.56 4.32
N ASN A 430 10.72 25.35 5.45
CA ASN A 430 10.72 24.14 6.26
C ASN A 430 9.27 23.78 6.63
N VAL A 431 8.42 23.56 5.62
CA VAL A 431 7.02 23.17 5.85
C VAL A 431 6.99 21.78 6.49
N ILE A 432 6.55 21.71 7.74
CA ILE A 432 6.37 20.46 8.50
C ILE A 432 4.87 20.18 8.57
N PRO A 433 4.32 19.20 7.81
CA PRO A 433 2.90 18.95 7.84
C PRO A 433 2.35 18.59 9.23
N GLN A 434 1.26 19.26 9.60
CA GLN A 434 0.57 19.14 10.88
C GLN A 434 -0.75 18.37 10.70
N PRO A 435 -1.29 17.74 11.77
CA PRO A 435 -2.64 17.20 11.75
C PRO A 435 -3.67 18.33 11.58
N ILE A 436 -4.55 18.21 10.59
CA ILE A 436 -5.69 19.11 10.37
C ILE A 436 -6.95 18.34 10.77
N SER A 437 -7.70 18.85 11.75
CA SER A 437 -8.92 18.21 12.29
C SER A 437 -10.09 19.17 12.50
N THR A 438 -9.93 20.40 11.99
CA THR A 438 -10.91 21.49 11.99
C THR A 438 -10.82 22.27 10.68
N ILE A 439 -11.89 22.99 10.37
CA ILE A 439 -11.99 23.99 9.30
C ILE A 439 -12.24 25.35 9.93
N SER A 440 -11.74 26.42 9.33
CA SER A 440 -11.91 27.79 9.86
C SER A 440 -12.90 28.57 8.99
N ILE A 441 -13.97 29.08 9.60
CA ILE A 441 -14.86 30.09 9.00
C ILE A 441 -14.36 31.47 9.44
N MET A 442 -14.05 32.36 8.50
CA MET A 442 -13.52 33.70 8.79
C MET A 442 -13.99 34.74 7.77
N HIS A 443 -14.28 35.96 8.21
CA HIS A 443 -14.53 37.07 7.29
C HIS A 443 -13.28 37.40 6.44
N PRO A 444 -13.44 37.80 5.16
CA PRO A 444 -12.31 38.11 4.28
C PRO A 444 -11.37 39.19 4.80
N SER A 445 -10.07 38.99 4.59
CA SER A 445 -9.00 39.96 4.90
C SER A 445 -9.19 41.27 4.11
N VAL A 446 -9.64 42.33 4.77
CA VAL A 446 -9.93 43.64 4.14
C VAL A 446 -8.65 44.46 3.96
N TRP A 447 -8.12 44.47 2.73
CA TRP A 447 -7.06 45.38 2.31
C TRP A 447 -7.55 46.84 2.23
N PRO A 448 -6.65 47.86 2.25
CA PRO A 448 -7.05 49.26 2.14
C PRO A 448 -7.86 49.55 0.87
N GLN A 449 -8.99 50.24 1.02
CA GLN A 449 -9.94 50.52 -0.08
C GLN A 449 -9.74 51.91 -0.72
N VAL A 450 -8.61 52.57 -0.48
CA VAL A 450 -8.30 53.89 -1.04
C VAL A 450 -7.92 53.77 -2.51
N VAL A 451 -8.59 54.53 -3.37
CA VAL A 451 -8.40 54.44 -4.84
C VAL A 451 -7.36 55.45 -5.33
N TYR A 452 -6.29 54.96 -5.92
CA TYR A 452 -5.27 55.74 -6.63
C TYR A 452 -5.48 55.58 -8.13
N ARG A 453 -5.85 56.68 -8.80
CA ARG A 453 -6.14 56.67 -10.24
C ARG A 453 -4.86 56.88 -11.03
N VAL A 454 -4.59 56.00 -11.98
CA VAL A 454 -3.64 56.26 -13.07
C VAL A 454 -4.28 57.30 -14.01
N ALA A 455 -3.47 58.16 -14.63
CA ALA A 455 -3.93 59.07 -15.68
C ALA A 455 -4.33 58.28 -16.95
N PRO A 456 -5.10 58.87 -17.89
CA PRO A 456 -5.26 58.30 -19.23
C PRO A 456 -3.90 58.16 -19.94
N PRO A 457 -3.75 57.21 -20.89
CA PRO A 457 -2.47 56.97 -21.55
C PRO A 457 -2.02 58.17 -22.39
N HIS A 458 -0.71 58.37 -22.52
CA HIS A 458 -0.15 59.47 -23.29
C HIS A 458 -0.55 59.40 -24.79
N PRO A 459 -1.22 60.42 -25.36
CA PRO A 459 -1.73 60.37 -26.73
C PRO A 459 -0.68 60.29 -27.85
N ASP A 460 0.60 60.49 -27.53
CA ASP A 460 1.73 60.37 -28.45
C ASP A 460 2.46 59.01 -28.37
N GLY A 461 2.00 58.11 -27.49
CA GLY A 461 2.64 56.81 -27.24
C GLY A 461 3.93 56.91 -26.41
N SER A 462 4.21 58.05 -25.77
CA SER A 462 5.33 58.16 -24.83
C SER A 462 5.06 57.35 -23.54
N PRO A 463 6.09 56.86 -22.84
CA PRO A 463 5.89 55.88 -21.75
C PRO A 463 5.11 56.43 -20.56
N ASP A 464 4.14 55.65 -20.07
CA ASP A 464 3.23 56.01 -18.97
C ASP A 464 3.80 55.71 -17.57
N ASP A 465 5.04 55.20 -17.48
CA ASP A 465 5.68 54.71 -16.25
C ASP A 465 5.51 55.68 -15.05
N ASP A 466 5.61 56.99 -15.31
CA ASP A 466 5.52 58.04 -14.28
C ASP A 466 4.14 58.09 -13.61
N SER A 467 3.04 57.87 -14.33
CA SER A 467 1.70 57.89 -13.73
C SER A 467 1.45 56.64 -12.86
N PHE A 468 1.96 55.49 -13.28
CA PHE A 468 1.97 54.29 -12.45
C PHE A 468 2.85 54.49 -11.22
N ALA A 469 4.05 55.08 -11.37
CA ALA A 469 4.95 55.36 -10.25
C ALA A 469 4.31 56.29 -9.19
N VAL A 470 3.55 57.31 -9.61
CA VAL A 470 2.80 58.19 -8.69
C VAL A 470 1.71 57.43 -7.93
N ALA A 471 0.87 56.65 -8.62
CA ALA A 471 -0.18 55.85 -7.96
C ALA A 471 0.42 54.81 -7.00
N ASN A 472 1.51 54.16 -7.41
CA ASN A 472 2.23 53.15 -6.65
C ASN A 472 2.94 53.73 -5.41
N ALA A 473 3.47 54.96 -5.51
CA ALA A 473 4.03 55.69 -4.38
C ALA A 473 2.96 56.05 -3.33
N TRP A 474 1.78 56.50 -3.78
CA TRP A 474 0.66 56.78 -2.87
C TRP A 474 0.13 55.52 -2.18
N ALA A 475 -0.04 54.41 -2.90
CA ALA A 475 -0.38 53.12 -2.32
C ALA A 475 0.65 52.68 -1.26
N LYS A 476 1.95 52.85 -1.56
CA LYS A 476 3.04 52.51 -0.63
C LYS A 476 3.00 53.32 0.67
N VAL A 477 2.71 54.62 0.59
CA VAL A 477 2.62 55.52 1.76
C VAL A 477 1.40 55.20 2.63
N ASN A 478 0.34 54.62 2.06
CA ASN A 478 -0.90 54.27 2.77
C ASN A 478 -1.03 52.76 3.06
N HIS A 479 0.06 52.00 2.97
CA HIS A 479 0.13 50.57 3.26
C HIS A 479 -0.75 49.66 2.38
N GLY A 480 -1.05 50.08 1.15
CA GLY A 480 -1.87 49.33 0.19
C GLY A 480 -2.90 50.23 -0.49
N GLY A 481 -3.86 49.63 -1.19
CA GLY A 481 -4.93 50.36 -1.88
C GLY A 481 -5.39 49.72 -3.18
N ILE A 482 -6.27 50.43 -3.89
CA ILE A 482 -6.74 50.07 -5.22
C ILE A 482 -6.07 51.01 -6.24
N ILE A 483 -5.12 50.50 -7.02
CA ILE A 483 -4.59 51.21 -8.19
C ILE A 483 -5.58 50.96 -9.35
N GLN A 484 -6.39 51.97 -9.66
CA GLN A 484 -7.38 51.90 -10.72
C GLN A 484 -6.86 52.54 -12.02
N ILE A 485 -6.80 51.74 -13.07
CA ILE A 485 -6.34 52.12 -14.40
C ILE A 485 -7.58 52.38 -15.30
N PRO A 486 -7.74 53.57 -15.91
CA PRO A 486 -8.79 53.81 -16.90
C PRO A 486 -8.67 52.90 -18.14
N GLY A 487 -9.75 52.79 -18.92
CA GLY A 487 -9.69 52.20 -20.26
C GLY A 487 -8.67 52.93 -21.15
N GLY A 488 -7.82 52.18 -21.86
CA GLY A 488 -6.67 52.70 -22.58
C GLY A 488 -5.59 51.66 -22.85
N SER A 489 -4.69 51.98 -23.79
CA SER A 489 -3.48 51.20 -24.09
C SER A 489 -2.26 51.95 -23.60
N TYR A 490 -1.59 51.42 -22.58
CA TYR A 490 -0.48 52.06 -21.88
C TYR A 490 0.86 51.44 -22.30
N HIS A 491 1.94 52.20 -22.25
CA HIS A 491 3.30 51.80 -22.61
C HIS A 491 4.23 51.88 -21.40
N LEU A 492 4.72 50.72 -20.94
CA LEU A 492 5.58 50.59 -19.77
C LEU A 492 6.95 50.02 -20.17
N ARG A 493 8.02 50.52 -19.54
CA ARG A 493 9.41 50.09 -19.82
C ARG A 493 10.02 49.24 -18.71
N ALA A 494 9.39 49.22 -17.54
CA ALA A 494 9.89 48.55 -16.34
C ALA A 494 8.80 47.75 -15.61
N SER A 495 9.24 46.88 -14.69
CA SER A 495 8.38 46.08 -13.83
C SER A 495 7.47 46.91 -12.93
N LEU A 496 6.18 46.58 -12.87
CA LEU A 496 5.28 47.09 -11.83
C LEU A 496 5.54 46.32 -10.52
N LEU A 497 6.21 46.98 -9.57
CA LEU A 497 6.49 46.45 -8.23
C LEU A 497 5.47 46.99 -7.23
N LEU A 498 4.41 46.23 -6.98
CA LEU A 498 3.22 46.64 -6.23
C LEU A 498 3.43 46.52 -4.70
N PRO A 499 3.10 47.53 -3.88
CA PRO A 499 3.11 47.44 -2.41
C PRO A 499 2.27 46.30 -1.87
N ASN A 500 2.51 45.92 -0.61
CA ASN A 500 1.63 45.00 0.11
C ASN A 500 0.18 45.50 0.09
N HIS A 501 -0.78 44.57 0.06
CA HIS A 501 -2.22 44.85 0.09
C HIS A 501 -2.70 45.76 -1.05
N THR A 502 -2.16 45.57 -2.26
CA THR A 502 -2.52 46.35 -3.46
C THR A 502 -3.39 45.56 -4.44
N LEU A 503 -4.55 46.10 -4.81
CA LEU A 503 -5.35 45.64 -5.95
C LEU A 503 -5.01 46.50 -7.19
N LEU A 504 -4.58 45.87 -8.27
CA LEU A 504 -4.38 46.50 -9.58
C LEU A 504 -5.56 46.15 -10.49
N THR A 505 -6.47 47.10 -10.76
CA THR A 505 -7.66 46.87 -11.60
C THR A 505 -7.68 47.78 -12.82
N GLY A 506 -7.97 47.21 -13.98
CA GLY A 506 -8.37 47.97 -15.17
C GLY A 506 -9.88 48.29 -15.18
N ALA A 507 -10.36 48.80 -16.31
CA ALA A 507 -11.77 48.99 -16.61
C ALA A 507 -12.44 47.69 -17.13
N GLY A 508 -11.67 46.80 -17.75
CA GLY A 508 -12.13 45.55 -18.33
C GLY A 508 -11.02 44.84 -19.11
N LYS A 509 -11.07 43.50 -19.19
CA LYS A 509 -10.03 42.65 -19.82
C LYS A 509 -9.61 43.12 -21.23
N ALA A 510 -10.56 43.62 -22.02
CA ALA A 510 -10.34 44.15 -23.37
C ALA A 510 -10.25 45.69 -23.44
N GLU A 511 -10.49 46.42 -22.34
CA GLU A 511 -10.54 47.88 -22.29
C GLU A 511 -9.25 48.51 -21.76
N THR A 512 -8.54 47.83 -20.86
CA THR A 512 -7.26 48.27 -20.30
C THR A 512 -6.14 47.32 -20.75
N VAL A 513 -5.13 47.85 -21.44
CA VAL A 513 -3.98 47.07 -21.95
C VAL A 513 -2.67 47.68 -21.45
N LEU A 514 -1.84 46.89 -20.79
CA LEU A 514 -0.51 47.27 -20.31
C LEU A 514 0.56 46.64 -21.23
N ASN A 515 1.15 47.45 -22.11
CA ASN A 515 2.17 46.99 -23.06
C ASN A 515 3.57 47.23 -22.48
N PHE A 516 4.27 46.15 -22.12
CA PHE A 516 5.62 46.20 -21.56
C PHE A 516 6.69 46.02 -22.64
N SER A 517 7.59 46.99 -22.78
CA SER A 517 8.82 46.87 -23.58
C SER A 517 10.04 46.42 -22.76
N GLY A 518 9.84 46.09 -21.48
CA GLY A 518 10.89 45.73 -20.53
C GLY A 518 10.32 45.41 -19.15
N GLY A 519 11.10 44.68 -18.34
CA GLY A 519 10.69 44.21 -17.02
C GLY A 519 10.94 42.71 -16.83
N GLU A 520 11.41 42.36 -15.64
CA GLU A 520 11.59 40.97 -15.22
C GLU A 520 11.39 40.81 -13.70
N PRO A 521 10.27 40.22 -13.24
CA PRO A 521 9.02 39.91 -13.96
C PRO A 521 8.29 41.18 -14.44
N LEU A 522 7.19 41.08 -15.20
CA LEU A 522 6.41 42.28 -15.60
C LEU A 522 5.65 42.88 -14.40
N ILE A 523 4.97 42.05 -13.61
CA ILE A 523 4.25 42.47 -12.40
C ILE A 523 4.63 41.55 -11.23
N SER A 524 4.99 42.13 -10.09
CA SER A 524 5.23 41.39 -8.84
C SER A 524 5.12 42.29 -7.60
N GLY A 525 5.24 41.68 -6.42
CA GLY A 525 5.26 42.39 -5.15
C GLY A 525 6.55 43.19 -4.97
N ALA A 526 6.43 44.42 -4.46
CA ALA A 526 7.55 45.20 -3.98
C ALA A 526 8.20 44.51 -2.77
N LYS A 527 9.53 44.53 -2.70
CA LYS A 527 10.30 43.90 -1.62
C LYS A 527 9.95 44.52 -0.24
N LEU A 528 9.51 43.69 0.71
CA LEU A 528 9.13 44.12 2.07
C LEU A 528 10.30 44.02 3.06
N ASN A 529 11.04 42.92 2.99
CA ASN A 529 12.19 42.62 3.83
C ASN A 529 13.25 41.86 2.99
N SER A 530 14.27 41.26 3.60
CA SER A 530 15.33 40.55 2.85
C SER A 530 14.83 39.47 1.89
N TRP A 531 13.69 38.83 2.20
CA TRP A 531 13.15 37.67 1.47
C TRP A 531 11.72 37.87 0.96
N GLY A 532 10.83 38.44 1.76
CA GLY A 532 9.39 38.54 1.44
C GLY A 532 9.03 39.68 0.47
N LEU A 533 8.05 39.42 -0.39
CA LEU A 533 7.45 40.39 -1.32
C LEU A 533 6.04 40.81 -0.87
N GLY A 534 5.58 41.96 -1.37
CA GLY A 534 4.23 42.46 -1.14
C GLY A 534 3.16 41.58 -1.78
N LEU A 535 2.10 41.29 -1.04
CA LEU A 535 0.91 40.66 -1.61
C LEU A 535 0.12 41.66 -2.45
N PHE A 536 -0.32 41.21 -3.62
CA PHE A 536 -1.09 42.00 -4.56
C PHE A 536 -2.09 41.09 -5.29
N SER A 537 -3.12 41.71 -5.87
CA SER A 537 -4.10 41.06 -6.73
C SER A 537 -4.26 41.87 -8.02
N VAL A 538 -4.63 41.22 -9.11
CA VAL A 538 -4.76 41.84 -10.44
C VAL A 538 -6.10 41.45 -11.06
N GLU A 539 -6.83 42.41 -11.62
CA GLU A 539 -8.07 42.11 -12.33
C GLU A 539 -8.41 43.04 -13.49
N ASN A 540 -9.30 42.57 -14.37
CA ASN A 540 -9.96 43.38 -15.39
C ASN A 540 -9.02 44.12 -16.36
N LEU A 541 -7.92 43.48 -16.79
CA LEU A 541 -6.94 44.07 -17.72
C LEU A 541 -6.18 43.04 -18.57
N THR A 542 -5.57 43.50 -19.66
CA THR A 542 -4.56 42.76 -20.44
C THR A 542 -3.14 43.19 -20.05
N ILE A 543 -2.24 42.22 -19.88
CA ILE A 543 -0.78 42.35 -19.76
C ILE A 543 -0.18 41.85 -21.08
N ALA A 544 0.57 42.69 -21.80
CA ALA A 544 1.14 42.35 -23.09
C ALA A 544 2.65 42.64 -23.16
N ALA A 545 3.43 41.64 -23.55
CA ALA A 545 4.85 41.74 -23.87
C ALA A 545 5.20 40.73 -24.99
N PRO A 546 4.72 40.93 -26.23
CA PRO A 546 4.83 39.94 -27.31
C PRO A 546 6.26 39.67 -27.79
N GLU A 547 7.25 40.44 -27.34
CA GLU A 547 8.69 40.23 -27.59
C GLU A 547 9.41 39.56 -26.38
N LYS A 548 8.70 39.30 -25.26
CA LYS A 548 9.29 38.71 -24.05
C LYS A 548 9.42 37.19 -24.19
N THR A 549 10.61 36.73 -24.57
CA THR A 549 10.95 35.32 -24.80
C THR A 549 11.29 34.53 -23.53
N SER A 550 11.67 35.21 -22.44
CA SER A 550 12.03 34.58 -21.15
C SER A 550 11.39 35.30 -19.95
N GLY A 551 11.39 34.62 -18.80
CA GLY A 551 10.94 35.20 -17.53
C GLY A 551 9.45 35.00 -17.23
N SER A 552 8.78 35.97 -16.59
CA SER A 552 7.34 35.86 -16.31
C SER A 552 6.52 37.14 -16.45
N GLY A 553 5.23 36.95 -16.74
CA GLY A 553 4.20 38.00 -16.73
C GLY A 553 3.88 38.43 -15.30
N ILE A 554 3.19 37.57 -14.55
CA ILE A 554 2.92 37.79 -13.11
C ILE A 554 3.78 36.84 -12.27
N PHE A 555 4.44 37.38 -11.23
CA PHE A 555 5.15 36.59 -10.23
C PHE A 555 4.58 36.87 -8.84
N MET A 556 3.78 35.92 -8.34
CA MET A 556 3.23 35.95 -6.97
C MET A 556 4.06 35.00 -6.11
N ALA A 557 4.92 35.55 -5.24
CA ALA A 557 5.90 34.73 -4.54
C ALA A 557 6.36 35.29 -3.19
N TYR A 558 6.94 34.42 -2.37
CA TYR A 558 7.56 34.75 -1.08
C TYR A 558 6.60 35.48 -0.13
N MET A 559 5.41 34.90 0.05
CA MET A 559 4.39 35.40 0.97
C MET A 559 4.95 35.49 2.40
N PRO A 560 4.85 36.64 3.09
CA PRO A 560 5.15 36.71 4.53
C PRO A 560 4.20 35.80 5.30
N THR A 561 4.69 35.02 6.25
CA THR A 561 3.83 34.01 6.93
C THR A 561 2.87 34.60 7.95
N THR A 562 3.06 35.86 8.34
CA THR A 562 2.03 36.70 8.99
C THR A 562 0.81 36.96 8.09
N GLU A 563 0.92 36.71 6.79
CA GLU A 563 -0.12 36.84 5.76
C GLU A 563 -0.66 35.47 5.30
N SER A 564 -0.41 34.38 6.04
CA SER A 564 -0.84 33.03 5.66
C SER A 564 -2.37 32.84 5.57
N SER A 565 -3.16 33.80 6.07
CA SER A 565 -4.61 33.90 5.91
C SER A 565 -5.07 34.98 4.90
N SER A 566 -4.14 35.65 4.22
CA SER A 566 -4.47 36.56 3.11
C SER A 566 -4.74 35.75 1.84
N HIS A 567 -5.79 36.13 1.11
CA HIS A 567 -6.16 35.57 -0.18
C HIS A 567 -5.78 36.54 -1.30
N VAL A 568 -5.15 36.04 -2.37
CA VAL A 568 -4.65 36.84 -3.50
C VAL A 568 -5.20 36.30 -4.83
N PHE A 569 -5.38 37.15 -5.84
CA PHE A 569 -6.05 36.71 -7.06
C PHE A 569 -5.60 37.37 -8.36
N ALA A 570 -5.77 36.63 -9.47
CA ALA A 570 -5.67 37.08 -10.85
C ALA A 570 -7.00 36.77 -11.57
N ARG A 571 -7.90 37.76 -11.65
CA ARG A 571 -9.30 37.58 -12.10
C ARG A 571 -9.59 38.31 -13.40
N ASN A 572 -10.20 37.64 -14.37
CA ASN A 572 -10.59 38.27 -15.65
C ASN A 572 -9.42 39.05 -16.28
N VAL A 573 -8.23 38.44 -16.27
CA VAL A 573 -7.01 39.00 -16.87
C VAL A 573 -6.71 38.34 -18.21
N LYS A 574 -5.96 39.02 -19.06
CA LYS A 574 -5.33 38.42 -20.24
C LYS A 574 -3.82 38.62 -20.17
N ILE A 575 -3.04 37.60 -20.52
CA ILE A 575 -1.58 37.66 -20.56
C ILE A 575 -1.13 37.25 -21.97
N LEU A 576 -0.31 38.07 -22.61
CA LEU A 576 0.25 37.85 -23.95
C LEU A 576 1.78 37.98 -23.89
N LEU A 577 2.51 36.88 -23.89
CA LEU A 577 3.98 36.84 -23.95
C LEU A 577 4.46 36.39 -25.35
N ALA A 578 5.76 36.18 -25.56
CA ALA A 578 6.27 35.93 -26.90
C ALA A 578 5.80 34.61 -27.52
N ASN A 579 5.41 34.67 -28.79
CA ASN A 579 5.05 33.52 -29.61
C ASN A 579 6.32 32.86 -30.19
N THR A 580 7.20 32.34 -29.33
CA THR A 580 8.50 31.77 -29.72
C THR A 580 8.73 30.37 -29.14
N ASP A 581 9.18 29.46 -29.98
CA ASP A 581 9.44 28.04 -29.67
C ASP A 581 10.76 27.82 -28.89
N SER A 582 11.08 28.71 -27.94
CA SER A 582 12.25 28.58 -27.08
C SER A 582 12.05 27.50 -26.00
N GLY A 583 13.12 26.79 -25.63
CA GLY A 583 13.06 25.66 -24.68
C GLY A 583 13.00 26.07 -23.19
N HIS A 584 13.59 25.26 -22.31
CA HIS A 584 13.69 25.55 -20.87
C HIS A 584 14.17 26.99 -20.61
N GLY A 585 13.43 27.73 -19.78
CA GLY A 585 13.69 29.15 -19.46
C GLY A 585 12.83 30.15 -20.24
N SER A 586 11.95 29.68 -21.11
CA SER A 586 10.97 30.51 -21.83
C SER A 586 10.00 31.28 -20.93
N ALA A 587 9.39 32.30 -21.51
CA ALA A 587 8.42 33.16 -20.84
C ALA A 587 7.22 32.37 -20.31
N THR A 588 6.84 32.68 -19.07
CA THR A 588 5.76 32.01 -18.34
C THR A 588 4.66 33.02 -18.00
N GLY A 589 3.40 32.67 -18.23
CA GLY A 589 2.25 33.54 -17.93
C GLY A 589 2.21 33.99 -16.47
N ILE A 590 2.14 33.01 -15.55
CA ILE A 590 2.13 33.22 -14.10
C ILE A 590 3.10 32.26 -13.43
N ILE A 591 3.92 32.75 -12.50
CA ILE A 591 4.74 31.91 -11.61
C ILE A 591 4.27 32.09 -10.16
N LEU A 592 4.01 30.95 -9.49
CA LEU A 592 3.69 30.85 -8.06
C LEU A 592 4.87 30.20 -7.32
N ARG A 593 5.30 30.78 -6.19
CA ARG A 593 6.45 30.26 -5.42
C ARG A 593 6.36 30.64 -3.95
N GLN A 594 6.34 29.67 -3.03
CA GLN A 594 6.29 29.93 -1.59
C GLN A 594 5.14 30.88 -1.21
N ILE A 595 3.92 30.43 -1.51
CA ILE A 595 2.67 31.20 -1.45
C ILE A 595 1.47 30.28 -1.22
N GLN A 596 0.38 30.79 -0.66
CA GLN A 596 -0.87 30.06 -0.52
C GLN A 596 -2.10 30.94 -0.78
N ASN A 597 -3.29 30.33 -0.85
CA ASN A 597 -4.58 31.00 -1.03
C ASN A 597 -4.63 31.85 -2.33
N VAL A 598 -4.30 31.25 -3.47
CA VAL A 598 -4.22 31.94 -4.77
C VAL A 598 -5.38 31.56 -5.68
N GLU A 599 -6.14 32.54 -6.16
CA GLU A 599 -7.16 32.33 -7.19
C GLU A 599 -6.68 32.84 -8.56
N ILE A 600 -6.77 32.01 -9.60
CA ILE A 600 -6.56 32.39 -11.00
C ILE A 600 -7.82 31.99 -11.76
N THR A 601 -8.68 32.97 -12.11
CA THR A 601 -9.99 32.67 -12.74
C THR A 601 -10.33 33.54 -13.92
N ASN A 602 -11.04 32.96 -14.89
CA ASN A 602 -11.53 33.63 -16.10
C ASN A 602 -10.40 34.27 -16.94
N ALA A 603 -9.19 33.72 -16.84
CA ALA A 603 -7.98 34.29 -17.41
C ALA A 603 -7.66 33.70 -18.80
N ASP A 604 -7.18 34.55 -19.72
CA ASP A 604 -6.67 34.11 -21.03
C ASP A 604 -5.15 34.25 -21.05
N ILE A 605 -4.41 33.14 -21.00
CA ILE A 605 -2.95 33.13 -20.95
C ILE A 605 -2.41 32.57 -22.27
N ASP A 606 -1.80 33.43 -23.10
CA ASP A 606 -0.99 33.01 -24.25
C ASP A 606 0.49 33.28 -23.95
N ALA A 607 1.21 32.19 -23.70
CA ALA A 607 2.62 32.20 -23.36
C ALA A 607 3.26 30.86 -23.77
N PRO A 608 4.60 30.79 -23.91
CA PRO A 608 5.28 29.52 -24.10
C PRO A 608 4.98 28.50 -22.98
N SER A 609 4.99 28.94 -21.73
CA SER A 609 4.51 28.19 -20.56
C SER A 609 3.36 28.93 -19.87
N GLY A 610 2.31 28.22 -19.45
CA GLY A 610 1.12 28.82 -18.82
C GLY A 610 1.35 29.27 -17.37
N ILE A 611 1.19 28.34 -16.43
CA ILE A 611 1.29 28.58 -14.98
C ILE A 611 2.34 27.62 -14.38
N ILE A 612 3.33 28.13 -13.66
CA ILE A 612 4.40 27.29 -13.08
C ILE A 612 4.47 27.50 -11.56
N GLU A 613 4.21 26.44 -10.81
CA GLU A 613 4.34 26.39 -9.35
C GLU A 613 5.74 25.89 -8.94
N GLN A 614 6.34 26.52 -7.94
CA GLN A 614 7.74 26.27 -7.57
C GLN A 614 7.93 26.34 -6.06
N ASN A 615 7.95 25.17 -5.41
CA ASN A 615 8.23 24.97 -3.99
C ASN A 615 7.20 25.61 -3.03
N SER A 616 6.52 24.77 -2.24
CA SER A 616 5.61 25.19 -1.17
C SER A 616 4.46 26.09 -1.67
N VAL A 617 3.64 25.56 -2.59
CA VAL A 617 2.43 26.21 -3.09
C VAL A 617 1.20 25.49 -2.53
N PHE A 618 0.28 26.22 -1.89
CA PHE A 618 -0.87 25.63 -1.18
C PHE A 618 -2.21 26.31 -1.48
N HIS A 619 -3.30 25.55 -1.45
CA HIS A 619 -4.66 26.09 -1.57
C HIS A 619 -4.84 27.03 -2.77
N VAL A 620 -4.52 26.55 -3.99
CA VAL A 620 -4.67 27.31 -5.23
C VAL A 620 -5.91 26.85 -6.00
N ARG A 621 -6.53 27.77 -6.73
CA ARG A 621 -7.72 27.55 -7.55
C ARG A 621 -7.55 28.14 -8.94
N ILE A 622 -7.43 27.29 -9.94
CA ILE A 622 -7.30 27.62 -11.37
C ILE A 622 -8.59 27.19 -12.07
N GLU A 623 -9.50 28.12 -12.36
CA GLU A 623 -10.80 27.78 -12.95
C GLU A 623 -11.26 28.71 -14.09
N ASN A 624 -11.88 28.10 -15.11
CA ASN A 624 -12.44 28.79 -16.28
C ASN A 624 -11.40 29.59 -17.09
N CYS A 625 -10.14 29.13 -17.11
CA CYS A 625 -9.06 29.78 -17.84
C CYS A 625 -8.84 29.16 -19.24
N ASN A 626 -8.43 29.98 -20.20
CA ASN A 626 -7.95 29.55 -21.51
C ASN A 626 -6.42 29.65 -21.52
N LEU A 627 -5.72 28.51 -21.69
CA LEU A 627 -4.27 28.45 -21.70
C LEU A 627 -3.78 28.04 -23.10
N PHE A 628 -3.22 29.01 -23.84
CA PHE A 628 -2.56 28.80 -25.12
C PHE A 628 -1.07 28.59 -24.88
N TRP A 629 -0.56 27.41 -25.22
CA TRP A 629 0.74 26.92 -24.79
C TRP A 629 1.58 26.34 -25.93
N ARG A 630 2.90 26.22 -25.70
CA ARG A 630 3.90 25.64 -26.63
C ARG A 630 4.86 24.68 -25.95
N TYR A 631 5.14 24.92 -24.67
CA TYR A 631 6.07 24.14 -23.86
C TYR A 631 5.34 23.35 -22.76
N GLY A 632 4.50 24.00 -21.94
CA GLY A 632 3.62 23.33 -20.96
C GLY A 632 2.47 24.21 -20.50
N THR A 633 1.38 23.61 -20.00
CA THR A 633 0.18 24.30 -19.52
C THR A 633 0.34 24.71 -18.05
N ILE A 634 0.47 23.73 -17.16
CA ILE A 634 0.58 23.90 -15.71
C ILE A 634 1.62 22.91 -15.16
N SER A 635 2.46 23.33 -14.21
CA SER A 635 3.32 22.39 -13.46
C SER A 635 3.20 22.59 -11.96
N MET A 636 2.82 21.53 -11.24
CA MET A 636 2.84 21.47 -9.77
C MET A 636 4.23 21.09 -9.29
N GLY A 637 4.91 22.03 -8.63
CA GLY A 637 6.25 21.83 -8.08
C GLY A 637 6.24 21.22 -6.68
N SER A 638 7.41 20.73 -6.27
CA SER A 638 7.69 20.09 -4.98
C SER A 638 7.06 20.76 -3.74
N VAL A 639 6.67 19.94 -2.75
CA VAL A 639 6.14 20.39 -1.45
C VAL A 639 4.82 21.17 -1.59
N SER A 640 3.99 20.86 -2.59
CA SER A 640 2.74 21.59 -2.88
C SER A 640 1.50 20.70 -2.73
N GLN A 641 0.38 21.28 -2.27
CA GLN A 641 -0.87 20.53 -2.04
C GLN A 641 -2.15 21.38 -1.95
N ASP A 642 -3.30 20.71 -2.04
CA ASP A 642 -4.66 21.28 -1.97
C ASP A 642 -5.04 22.12 -3.21
N MET A 643 -4.84 21.55 -4.41
CA MET A 643 -5.03 22.22 -5.70
C MET A 643 -6.41 21.94 -6.33
N ILE A 644 -7.05 22.99 -6.84
CA ILE A 644 -8.24 22.91 -7.70
C ILE A 644 -7.85 23.40 -9.10
N ILE A 645 -7.94 22.53 -10.11
CA ILE A 645 -7.69 22.83 -11.52
C ILE A 645 -8.88 22.34 -12.33
N SER A 646 -9.91 23.19 -12.51
CA SER A 646 -11.16 22.74 -13.12
C SER A 646 -11.84 23.68 -14.11
N ASN A 647 -12.50 23.10 -15.11
CA ASN A 647 -13.22 23.81 -16.18
C ASN A 647 -12.30 24.66 -17.09
N ASN A 648 -11.02 24.31 -17.21
CA ASN A 648 -10.05 25.04 -18.04
C ASN A 648 -10.00 24.48 -19.47
N ARG A 649 -9.60 25.33 -20.42
CA ARG A 649 -9.32 24.94 -21.80
C ARG A 649 -7.83 25.09 -22.09
N TYR A 650 -7.19 23.99 -22.43
CA TYR A 650 -5.84 23.97 -22.98
C TYR A 650 -5.89 24.00 -24.51
N THR A 651 -5.00 24.78 -25.12
CA THR A 651 -4.90 24.88 -26.58
C THR A 651 -3.43 24.93 -26.99
N LEU A 652 -2.93 23.86 -27.59
CA LEU A 652 -1.59 23.84 -28.19
C LEU A 652 -1.58 24.76 -29.42
N ARG A 653 -0.69 25.75 -29.43
CA ARG A 653 -0.55 26.76 -30.49
C ARG A 653 0.90 26.79 -30.99
N GLY A 654 1.13 26.37 -32.23
CA GLY A 654 2.47 26.18 -32.79
C GLY A 654 3.03 24.79 -32.51
N ASN A 655 4.25 24.52 -33.01
CA ASN A 655 4.87 23.20 -32.87
C ASN A 655 5.23 22.96 -31.39
N ALA A 656 4.56 22.03 -30.72
CA ALA A 656 5.05 21.57 -29.42
C ALA A 656 6.45 20.98 -29.59
N MET A 657 7.40 21.51 -28.81
CA MET A 657 8.81 21.29 -29.05
C MET A 657 9.26 19.88 -28.62
N ILE A 658 10.10 19.28 -29.46
CA ILE A 658 10.99 18.18 -29.03
C ILE A 658 11.84 18.73 -27.89
N ASN A 659 11.79 18.07 -26.74
CA ASN A 659 12.41 18.56 -25.52
C ASN A 659 13.96 18.50 -25.64
N GLY A 660 14.68 19.20 -24.78
CA GLY A 660 16.16 19.22 -24.79
C GLY A 660 16.82 17.85 -24.51
N TYR A 661 16.01 16.81 -24.24
CA TYR A 661 16.40 15.46 -23.83
C TYR A 661 16.15 14.40 -24.93
N GLY A 662 16.35 14.78 -26.21
CA GLY A 662 16.16 13.91 -27.37
C GLY A 662 14.71 13.92 -27.88
N ASN A 663 14.34 12.97 -28.75
CA ASN A 663 13.07 12.94 -29.50
C ASN A 663 11.76 12.86 -28.67
N ASN A 664 11.83 13.06 -27.35
CA ASN A 664 10.66 13.06 -26.49
C ASN A 664 10.01 14.45 -26.46
N PRO A 665 8.67 14.55 -26.62
CA PRO A 665 7.95 15.79 -26.38
C PRO A 665 7.92 16.18 -24.89
N ASN A 666 7.65 17.45 -24.59
CA ASN A 666 7.40 17.93 -23.21
C ASN A 666 5.94 17.67 -22.79
N PRO A 667 5.65 17.40 -21.50
CA PRO A 667 4.28 17.33 -21.00
C PRO A 667 3.53 18.66 -21.08
N GLY A 668 2.21 18.58 -21.28
CA GLY A 668 1.28 19.67 -21.00
C GLY A 668 1.23 19.94 -19.49
N PHE A 669 0.73 18.97 -18.72
CA PHE A 669 0.64 19.00 -17.26
C PHE A 669 1.76 18.18 -16.60
N TRP A 670 2.45 18.78 -15.62
CA TRP A 670 3.52 18.11 -14.85
C TRP A 670 3.20 18.08 -13.36
N PHE A 671 3.13 16.88 -12.78
CA PHE A 671 2.81 16.63 -11.37
C PHE A 671 3.94 15.80 -10.75
N ALA A 672 4.97 16.41 -10.17
CA ALA A 672 6.17 15.65 -9.80
C ALA A 672 6.91 16.18 -8.56
N ALA A 673 7.24 15.27 -7.63
CA ALA A 673 7.83 15.61 -6.33
C ALA A 673 9.36 15.76 -6.33
N TYR A 674 9.93 16.32 -7.40
CA TYR A 674 11.38 16.33 -7.66
C TYR A 674 12.25 16.74 -6.44
N SER A 675 13.16 15.83 -6.06
CA SER A 675 14.08 15.88 -4.91
C SER A 675 13.42 16.18 -3.55
N SER A 676 12.14 15.86 -3.34
CA SER A 676 11.30 16.42 -2.27
C SER A 676 10.23 15.46 -1.71
N PRO A 677 9.73 15.69 -0.49
CA PRO A 677 8.91 14.69 0.21
C PRO A 677 7.49 14.46 -0.34
N TYR A 678 6.85 15.43 -0.99
CA TYR A 678 5.47 15.27 -1.47
C TYR A 678 5.07 16.25 -2.57
N VAL A 679 4.10 15.83 -3.40
CA VAL A 679 3.18 16.65 -4.22
C VAL A 679 1.85 15.90 -4.24
N ARG A 680 0.77 16.49 -3.70
CA ARG A 680 -0.45 15.73 -3.36
C ARG A 680 -1.72 16.56 -3.31
N ASP A 681 -2.86 15.92 -3.11
CA ASP A 681 -4.19 16.55 -2.95
C ASP A 681 -4.53 17.49 -4.13
N LEU A 682 -4.83 16.89 -5.28
CA LEU A 682 -5.19 17.59 -6.51
C LEU A 682 -6.57 17.14 -7.00
N TYR A 683 -7.40 18.11 -7.38
CA TYR A 683 -8.61 17.92 -8.15
C TYR A 683 -8.46 18.55 -9.54
N TYR A 684 -8.31 17.72 -10.56
CA TYR A 684 -8.15 18.08 -11.97
C TYR A 684 -9.37 17.59 -12.75
N ALA A 685 -10.34 18.47 -13.02
CA ALA A 685 -11.65 18.03 -13.50
C ALA A 685 -12.34 18.96 -14.52
N ASN A 686 -13.16 18.36 -15.40
CA ASN A 686 -13.91 19.05 -16.44
C ASN A 686 -13.04 19.92 -17.38
N ASN A 687 -11.72 19.65 -17.47
CA ASN A 687 -10.84 20.39 -18.35
C ASN A 687 -10.91 19.81 -19.78
N THR A 688 -10.53 20.60 -20.77
CA THR A 688 -10.54 20.21 -22.20
C THR A 688 -9.20 20.51 -22.86
N SER A 689 -8.59 19.55 -23.56
CA SER A 689 -7.35 19.76 -24.31
C SER A 689 -7.59 19.75 -25.82
N THR A 690 -7.05 20.76 -26.52
CA THR A 690 -7.24 20.98 -27.96
C THR A 690 -5.99 21.56 -28.61
N SER A 691 -5.98 21.65 -29.95
CA SER A 691 -4.82 22.04 -30.75
C SER A 691 -5.25 22.88 -31.94
N GLU A 692 -4.43 23.87 -32.30
CA GLU A 692 -4.53 24.60 -33.56
C GLU A 692 -3.76 23.91 -34.71
N GLN A 693 -3.00 22.85 -34.39
CA GLN A 693 -2.30 21.99 -35.35
C GLN A 693 -3.07 20.69 -35.62
N SER A 694 -3.07 20.27 -36.89
CA SER A 694 -3.44 18.91 -37.30
C SER A 694 -2.22 17.99 -37.23
N PHE A 695 -2.40 16.78 -36.70
CA PHE A 695 -1.35 15.76 -36.61
C PHE A 695 -1.58 14.62 -37.61
N SER A 696 -0.49 13.97 -38.02
CA SER A 696 -0.54 12.74 -38.82
C SER A 696 -0.65 11.51 -37.92
N PRO A 697 -1.50 10.51 -38.25
CA PRO A 697 -1.57 9.27 -37.48
C PRO A 697 -0.20 8.56 -37.41
N GLY A 698 0.33 8.38 -36.20
CA GLY A 698 1.64 7.79 -35.95
C GLY A 698 2.79 8.78 -35.74
N GLU A 699 2.54 10.09 -35.73
CA GLU A 699 3.48 11.06 -35.15
C GLU A 699 3.61 10.84 -33.63
N PRO A 700 4.80 11.08 -33.03
CA PRO A 700 5.03 10.84 -31.61
C PRO A 700 4.17 11.78 -30.76
N GLY A 701 3.21 11.20 -30.03
CA GLY A 701 2.28 11.93 -29.18
C GLY A 701 2.94 12.66 -28.02
N PHE A 702 2.46 13.87 -27.75
CA PHE A 702 2.84 14.69 -26.60
C PHE A 702 2.35 14.05 -25.30
N TYR A 703 3.05 14.27 -24.19
CA TYR A 703 2.52 13.82 -22.90
C TYR A 703 1.43 14.81 -22.47
N GLY A 704 0.25 14.29 -22.15
CA GLY A 704 -0.84 15.07 -21.60
C GLY A 704 -0.48 15.43 -20.17
N ILE A 705 -0.64 14.45 -19.29
CA ILE A 705 -0.13 14.42 -17.93
C ILE A 705 1.17 13.61 -17.90
N THR A 706 2.17 14.08 -17.15
CA THR A 706 3.17 13.19 -16.56
C THR A 706 3.32 13.44 -15.08
N SER A 707 3.34 12.37 -14.31
CA SER A 707 4.07 12.32 -13.05
C SER A 707 5.51 11.83 -13.29
N ASP A 708 6.37 12.02 -12.30
CA ASP A 708 7.79 11.68 -12.38
C ASP A 708 8.29 11.35 -10.99
N GLY A 709 8.16 10.07 -10.63
CA GLY A 709 8.66 9.53 -9.36
C GLY A 709 10.01 10.06 -8.94
N ASP A 710 10.01 10.72 -7.78
CA ASP A 710 11.23 11.20 -7.16
C ASP A 710 12.01 10.07 -6.45
N SER A 711 12.23 10.19 -5.14
CA SER A 711 13.37 9.57 -4.49
C SER A 711 12.95 8.73 -3.29
N VAL A 712 13.83 7.80 -2.92
CA VAL A 712 13.59 6.87 -1.81
C VAL A 712 14.70 7.06 -0.77
N VAL A 713 14.37 7.64 0.37
CA VAL A 713 15.34 7.97 1.44
C VAL A 713 15.74 6.75 2.28
N TYR A 714 14.88 5.74 2.29
CA TYR A 714 15.18 4.44 2.89
C TYR A 714 14.40 3.33 2.20
N PHE A 715 15.08 2.20 1.97
CA PHE A 715 14.45 0.97 1.52
C PHE A 715 15.17 -0.22 2.17
N GLY A 716 14.48 -0.95 3.04
CA GLY A 716 15.12 -1.98 3.86
C GLY A 716 14.25 -2.46 5.02
N GLN A 717 14.86 -3.20 5.95
CA GLN A 717 14.16 -3.77 7.10
C GLN A 717 13.89 -2.74 8.21
N VAL A 718 12.77 -2.90 8.89
CA VAL A 718 12.55 -2.27 10.20
C VAL A 718 13.38 -3.02 11.26
N ALA A 719 13.82 -2.34 12.32
CA ALA A 719 14.47 -2.96 13.46
C ALA A 719 13.52 -3.03 14.67
N SER A 720 12.79 -1.95 14.96
CA SER A 720 11.73 -1.95 15.98
C SER A 720 10.74 -0.78 15.81
N VAL A 721 9.61 -0.84 16.51
CA VAL A 721 8.60 0.21 16.57
C VAL A 721 8.19 0.46 18.02
N SER A 722 7.94 1.72 18.38
CA SER A 722 7.32 2.11 19.64
C SER A 722 6.31 3.24 19.41
N GLY A 723 5.02 2.89 19.34
CA GLY A 723 3.95 3.85 19.03
C GLY A 723 4.13 4.47 17.64
N THR A 724 4.40 5.78 17.60
CA THR A 724 4.71 6.56 16.40
C THR A 724 6.19 6.62 16.05
N SER A 725 7.08 6.03 16.86
CA SER A 725 8.51 5.95 16.57
C SER A 725 8.85 4.67 15.80
N LEU A 726 9.57 4.82 14.69
CA LEU A 726 10.05 3.76 13.81
C LEU A 726 11.59 3.78 13.81
N HIS A 727 12.20 2.67 14.26
CA HIS A 727 13.65 2.49 14.22
C HIS A 727 14.01 1.50 13.09
N LEU A 728 14.78 1.97 12.12
CA LEU A 728 15.14 1.23 10.91
C LEU A 728 16.41 0.39 11.13
N ALA A 729 16.57 -0.72 10.38
CA ALA A 729 17.75 -1.58 10.47
C ALA A 729 19.01 -0.98 9.82
N GLY A 730 18.91 0.22 9.27
CA GLY A 730 20.02 1.02 8.74
C GLY A 730 19.63 2.49 8.67
N PRO A 731 20.60 3.40 8.44
CA PRO A 731 20.33 4.83 8.37
C PRO A 731 19.51 5.20 7.13
N THR A 732 18.70 6.25 7.25
CA THR A 732 18.20 7.03 6.12
C THR A 732 19.37 7.65 5.33
N LEU A 733 19.14 8.09 4.08
CA LEU A 733 20.19 8.78 3.31
C LEU A 733 20.67 10.06 4.04
N PRO A 734 22.00 10.32 4.09
CA PRO A 734 22.57 11.53 4.69
C PRO A 734 22.48 12.73 3.75
N ILE A 735 22.72 13.94 4.27
CA ILE A 735 22.90 15.15 3.44
C ILE A 735 24.15 14.99 2.56
N ILE A 736 23.98 15.01 1.23
CA ILE A 736 25.08 15.01 0.26
C ILE A 736 25.32 16.45 -0.23
N ASN A 737 26.21 17.18 0.45
CA ASN A 737 26.62 18.51 0.02
C ASN A 737 27.34 18.46 -1.34
N GLY A 738 26.80 19.14 -2.35
CA GLY A 738 27.46 19.34 -3.66
C GLY A 738 26.90 18.55 -4.84
N ALA A 739 25.81 17.79 -4.68
CA ALA A 739 25.16 17.11 -5.79
C ALA A 739 24.36 18.10 -6.67
N ALA A 740 24.94 18.53 -7.79
CA ALA A 740 24.34 19.51 -8.72
C ALA A 740 23.27 18.92 -9.68
N SER A 741 22.75 17.73 -9.37
CA SER A 741 21.74 17.01 -10.16
C SER A 741 20.40 16.97 -9.41
N ALA A 742 19.30 17.36 -10.07
CA ALA A 742 17.94 17.39 -9.52
C ALA A 742 17.28 16.00 -9.34
N LYS A 743 18.08 14.97 -9.03
CA LYS A 743 17.65 13.59 -8.71
C LYS A 743 18.39 13.05 -7.48
N THR A 744 18.71 13.96 -6.54
CA THR A 744 19.29 13.61 -5.24
C THR A 744 18.25 13.99 -4.19
N PRO A 745 17.70 13.06 -3.40
CA PRO A 745 16.68 13.40 -2.41
C PRO A 745 17.16 14.51 -1.47
N SER A 746 16.26 15.45 -1.13
CA SER A 746 16.31 16.13 0.16
C SER A 746 16.60 15.10 1.25
N ALA A 747 17.42 15.39 2.25
CA ALA A 747 17.59 14.47 3.37
C ALA A 747 16.49 14.63 4.44
N PHE A 748 15.67 15.68 4.35
CA PHE A 748 14.50 15.94 5.18
C PHE A 748 13.23 15.48 4.47
N TRP A 749 12.43 14.65 5.15
CA TRP A 749 11.39 13.81 4.55
C TRP A 749 10.00 13.95 5.20
N THR A 750 9.83 14.94 6.08
CA THR A 750 8.54 15.28 6.67
C THR A 750 7.48 15.54 5.59
N GLY A 751 6.31 14.91 5.71
CA GLY A 751 5.24 14.91 4.70
C GLY A 751 5.33 13.77 3.67
N GLY A 752 6.48 13.12 3.53
CA GLY A 752 6.63 11.89 2.74
C GLY A 752 5.98 10.69 3.41
N VAL A 753 6.01 9.53 2.75
CA VAL A 753 5.25 8.34 3.18
C VAL A 753 6.18 7.16 3.53
N VAL A 754 5.90 6.50 4.66
CA VAL A 754 6.43 5.17 5.00
C VAL A 754 5.40 4.14 4.56
N MET A 755 5.78 3.21 3.69
CA MET A 755 4.92 2.14 3.17
C MET A 755 5.50 0.77 3.55
N VAL A 756 4.72 -0.09 4.22
CA VAL A 756 5.16 -1.44 4.58
C VAL A 756 4.88 -2.39 3.41
N VAL A 757 5.93 -2.78 2.68
CA VAL A 757 5.84 -3.47 1.39
C VAL A 757 6.07 -4.99 1.48
N SER A 758 6.50 -5.50 2.63
CA SER A 758 6.62 -6.94 2.92
C SER A 758 6.75 -7.18 4.42
N GLY A 759 6.51 -8.41 4.87
CA GLY A 759 6.60 -8.84 6.28
C GLY A 759 5.42 -8.38 7.14
N ARG A 760 5.63 -8.32 8.46
CA ARG A 760 4.58 -7.95 9.41
C ARG A 760 4.03 -6.55 9.11
N GLY A 761 2.70 -6.42 9.03
CA GLY A 761 2.03 -5.14 8.79
C GLY A 761 2.02 -4.65 7.34
N THR A 762 2.34 -5.51 6.36
CA THR A 762 2.25 -5.20 4.92
C THR A 762 0.92 -4.57 4.54
N GLY A 763 0.93 -3.56 3.67
CA GLY A 763 -0.26 -2.86 3.17
C GLY A 763 -0.70 -1.66 4.01
N GLN A 764 -0.06 -1.40 5.16
CA GLN A 764 -0.21 -0.12 5.87
C GLN A 764 0.77 0.93 5.32
N TYR A 765 0.33 2.18 5.31
CA TYR A 765 1.20 3.35 5.21
C TYR A 765 1.02 4.30 6.39
N ARG A 766 2.01 5.18 6.62
CA ARG A 766 1.96 6.32 7.55
C ARG A 766 2.75 7.51 7.00
N ILE A 767 2.33 8.74 7.32
CA ILE A 767 3.02 9.97 6.90
C ILE A 767 4.18 10.25 7.88
N VAL A 768 5.35 10.62 7.35
CA VAL A 768 6.52 11.02 8.14
C VAL A 768 6.28 12.38 8.78
N THR A 769 6.40 12.45 10.11
CA THR A 769 6.24 13.70 10.89
C THR A 769 7.57 14.27 11.39
N SER A 770 8.65 13.49 11.36
CA SER A 770 10.03 13.96 11.54
C SER A 770 11.02 12.86 11.12
N ASN A 771 12.15 13.24 10.54
CA ASN A 771 13.33 12.38 10.40
C ASN A 771 14.59 13.21 10.64
N THR A 772 15.68 12.55 11.05
CA THR A 772 17.02 13.17 11.02
C THR A 772 17.83 12.55 9.87
N PRO A 773 18.39 13.36 8.96
CA PRO A 773 19.29 12.89 7.90
C PRO A 773 20.39 11.95 8.41
N GLY A 774 20.54 10.77 7.81
CA GLY A 774 21.53 9.78 8.23
C GLY A 774 21.20 9.03 9.52
N SER A 775 20.05 9.28 10.15
CA SER A 775 19.56 8.52 11.31
C SER A 775 18.71 7.31 10.87
N PRO A 776 18.72 6.20 11.62
CA PRO A 776 17.70 5.15 11.50
C PRO A 776 16.34 5.54 12.12
N ASP A 777 16.25 6.64 12.86
CA ASP A 777 15.03 7.04 13.58
C ASP A 777 14.11 7.93 12.73
N VAL A 778 12.86 7.51 12.61
CA VAL A 778 11.79 8.21 11.89
C VAL A 778 10.53 8.27 12.76
N MET A 779 9.89 9.43 12.85
CA MET A 779 8.58 9.61 13.47
C MET A 779 7.49 9.60 12.41
N VAL A 780 6.36 8.96 12.71
CA VAL A 780 5.19 8.90 11.84
C VAL A 780 3.94 9.49 12.48
N ASN A 781 2.90 9.72 11.67
CA ASN A 781 1.72 10.49 12.06
C ASN A 781 0.73 9.77 13.00
N ALA A 782 0.70 8.44 12.99
CA ALA A 782 -0.17 7.63 13.85
C ALA A 782 0.50 6.29 14.19
N PRO A 783 0.17 5.66 15.34
CA PRO A 783 0.55 4.28 15.62
C PRO A 783 0.08 3.32 14.51
N TRP A 784 0.72 2.16 14.42
CA TRP A 784 0.41 1.11 13.46
C TRP A 784 -0.67 0.16 13.99
N ASP A 785 -1.63 -0.21 13.15
CA ASP A 785 -2.70 -1.17 13.48
C ASP A 785 -2.13 -2.59 13.61
N VAL A 786 -1.15 -2.91 12.77
CA VAL A 786 -0.24 -4.04 12.93
C VAL A 786 1.21 -3.51 12.92
N PRO A 787 1.84 -3.30 14.09
CA PRO A 787 3.21 -2.79 14.16
C PRO A 787 4.21 -3.63 13.37
N PRO A 788 4.99 -3.04 12.44
CA PRO A 788 6.06 -3.73 11.74
C PRO A 788 7.23 -4.04 12.67
N ASP A 789 8.00 -5.08 12.32
CA ASP A 789 9.11 -5.63 13.11
C ASP A 789 10.30 -6.02 12.23
N ALA A 790 11.26 -6.81 12.76
CA ALA A 790 12.45 -7.26 12.01
C ALA A 790 12.14 -8.09 10.74
N SER A 791 10.92 -8.61 10.56
CA SER A 791 10.47 -9.25 9.32
C SER A 791 10.04 -8.24 8.25
N SER A 792 9.69 -7.02 8.65
CA SER A 792 9.04 -6.02 7.80
C SER A 792 10.04 -5.28 6.93
N ILE A 793 9.72 -5.13 5.65
CA ILE A 793 10.44 -4.26 4.72
C ILE A 793 9.58 -3.02 4.48
N VAL A 794 10.19 -1.84 4.63
CA VAL A 794 9.56 -0.55 4.33
C VAL A 794 10.25 0.15 3.18
N SER A 795 9.48 0.91 2.42
CA SER A 795 9.99 2.02 1.62
C SER A 795 9.62 3.35 2.28
N ILE A 796 10.52 4.32 2.24
CA ILE A 796 10.25 5.71 2.64
C ILE A 796 10.53 6.59 1.43
N CYS A 797 9.45 7.11 0.82
CA CYS A 797 9.45 7.71 -0.51
C CYS A 797 8.49 8.90 -0.61
N ALA A 798 8.46 9.55 -1.78
CA ALA A 798 7.56 10.67 -2.07
C ALA A 798 6.09 10.28 -1.81
N PHE A 799 5.37 11.16 -1.11
CA PHE A 799 3.91 11.18 -1.16
C PHE A 799 3.53 11.92 -2.45
N GLU A 800 3.52 11.18 -3.54
CA GLU A 800 3.05 11.60 -4.86
C GLU A 800 1.70 10.91 -5.07
N GLY A 801 0.57 11.62 -4.92
CA GLY A 801 -0.72 10.93 -4.73
C GLY A 801 -1.89 11.82 -4.28
N ARG A 802 -3.04 11.21 -3.96
CA ARG A 802 -4.34 11.89 -3.79
C ARG A 802 -4.75 12.70 -5.04
N ALA A 803 -4.53 12.03 -6.18
CA ALA A 803 -4.86 12.40 -7.55
C ALA A 803 -6.34 12.18 -7.93
N LEU A 804 -7.13 13.24 -8.18
CA LEU A 804 -8.48 13.11 -8.78
C LEU A 804 -8.47 13.70 -10.20
N PHE A 805 -8.45 12.82 -11.21
CA PHE A 805 -8.57 13.18 -12.63
C PHE A 805 -9.97 12.80 -13.11
N VAL A 806 -10.92 13.75 -13.14
CA VAL A 806 -12.36 13.45 -13.25
C VAL A 806 -13.03 14.20 -14.40
N ASN A 807 -13.72 13.46 -15.30
CA ASN A 807 -14.59 14.04 -16.34
C ASN A 807 -13.86 15.05 -17.27
N ASN A 808 -12.55 14.84 -17.52
CA ASN A 808 -11.78 15.64 -18.47
C ASN A 808 -11.91 15.11 -19.91
N ASP A 809 -11.78 16.00 -20.88
CA ASP A 809 -11.61 15.67 -22.30
C ASP A 809 -10.13 15.85 -22.66
N PHE A 810 -9.43 14.73 -22.79
CA PHE A 810 -8.02 14.65 -23.14
C PHE A 810 -7.78 14.64 -24.66
N GLY A 811 -8.69 15.20 -25.48
CA GLY A 811 -8.69 15.12 -26.95
C GLY A 811 -7.41 15.49 -27.74
N MET A 812 -6.41 16.09 -27.07
CA MET A 812 -5.08 16.36 -27.62
C MET A 812 -3.92 15.92 -26.72
N ASP A 813 -4.20 15.11 -25.71
CA ASP A 813 -3.31 14.69 -24.63
C ASP A 813 -3.11 13.16 -24.72
N PRO A 814 -2.37 12.65 -25.73
CA PRO A 814 -2.41 11.25 -26.15
C PRO A 814 -1.73 10.26 -25.19
N THR A 815 -1.20 10.71 -24.05
CA THR A 815 -0.42 9.87 -23.13
C THR A 815 -0.35 10.51 -21.74
N ASP A 816 -1.04 9.91 -20.79
CA ASP A 816 -1.00 10.20 -19.36
C ASP A 816 -0.14 9.18 -18.63
N GLN A 817 0.89 9.69 -17.94
CA GLN A 817 1.95 8.89 -17.33
C GLN A 817 1.89 8.98 -15.81
N ASP A 818 1.09 8.11 -15.19
CA ASP A 818 1.08 7.82 -13.75
C ASP A 818 2.35 7.03 -13.36
N TYR A 819 3.52 7.62 -13.58
CA TYR A 819 4.81 7.02 -13.30
C TYR A 819 5.19 7.27 -11.85
N TYR A 820 5.19 6.18 -11.09
CA TYR A 820 5.54 6.11 -9.68
C TYR A 820 4.64 6.92 -8.74
N MET A 821 3.41 7.25 -9.16
CA MET A 821 2.35 7.71 -8.26
C MET A 821 2.21 6.72 -7.10
N SER A 822 2.46 7.18 -5.88
CA SER A 822 2.66 6.34 -4.69
C SER A 822 1.36 5.70 -4.20
N HIS A 823 0.28 6.49 -4.07
CA HIS A 823 -1.03 6.00 -3.64
C HIS A 823 -2.18 6.98 -3.93
N ASP A 824 -3.41 6.48 -3.77
CA ASP A 824 -4.67 7.24 -3.82
C ASP A 824 -4.81 8.04 -5.14
N VAL A 825 -5.00 7.37 -6.28
CA VAL A 825 -5.16 8.05 -7.58
C VAL A 825 -6.36 7.49 -8.31
N ILE A 826 -7.23 8.36 -8.82
CA ILE A 826 -8.46 7.98 -9.51
C ILE A 826 -8.58 8.79 -10.81
N HIS A 827 -8.51 8.07 -11.93
CA HIS A 827 -8.92 8.53 -13.25
C HIS A 827 -10.36 8.07 -13.49
N ALA A 828 -11.33 8.98 -13.44
CA ALA A 828 -12.75 8.65 -13.52
C ALA A 828 -13.52 9.41 -14.60
N ASN A 829 -14.19 8.65 -15.48
CA ASN A 829 -15.11 9.16 -16.51
C ASN A 829 -14.49 10.16 -17.51
N ASN A 830 -13.17 10.11 -17.71
CA ASN A 830 -12.49 10.95 -18.69
C ASN A 830 -12.68 10.41 -20.11
N ILE A 831 -12.64 11.30 -21.10
CA ILE A 831 -12.61 10.98 -22.52
C ILE A 831 -11.16 11.00 -22.98
N MET A 832 -10.65 9.83 -23.38
CA MET A 832 -9.32 9.64 -23.95
C MET A 832 -9.43 9.65 -25.47
N GLU A 833 -9.27 10.83 -26.07
CA GLU A 833 -9.22 11.01 -27.52
C GLU A 833 -7.85 11.54 -27.95
N SER A 834 -7.37 11.10 -29.11
CA SER A 834 -6.01 11.38 -29.56
C SER A 834 -5.95 11.60 -31.07
N ALA A 835 -5.55 12.81 -31.47
CA ALA A 835 -5.29 13.14 -32.87
C ALA A 835 -4.02 12.46 -33.43
N THR A 836 -3.07 12.05 -32.57
CA THR A 836 -1.81 11.41 -33.01
C THR A 836 -1.96 9.90 -33.22
N GLY A 837 -3.01 9.29 -32.67
CA GLY A 837 -3.42 7.91 -32.97
C GLY A 837 -3.11 6.87 -31.90
N GLN A 838 -2.45 7.27 -30.81
CA GLN A 838 -2.25 6.46 -29.61
C GLN A 838 -2.83 7.20 -28.40
N ASN A 839 -3.52 6.49 -27.52
CA ASN A 839 -3.89 6.92 -26.17
C ASN A 839 -3.16 5.99 -25.19
N PHE A 840 -2.70 6.52 -24.07
CA PHE A 840 -2.05 5.73 -23.03
C PHE A 840 -2.42 6.30 -21.66
N LEU A 841 -2.95 5.48 -20.76
CA LEU A 841 -2.99 5.78 -19.33
C LEU A 841 -2.34 4.59 -18.61
N GLY A 842 -1.25 4.84 -17.88
CA GLY A 842 -0.47 3.73 -17.34
C GLY A 842 0.23 3.99 -16.02
N PHE A 843 -0.22 3.21 -15.03
CA PHE A 843 0.32 3.11 -13.69
C PHE A 843 1.64 2.33 -13.76
N LYS A 844 2.77 3.00 -13.55
CA LYS A 844 4.11 2.39 -13.62
C LYS A 844 4.88 2.59 -12.33
N ASN A 845 4.86 1.59 -11.45
CA ASN A 845 5.53 1.64 -10.15
C ASN A 845 6.69 0.65 -10.11
N GLY A 846 7.72 0.90 -9.28
CA GLY A 846 8.98 0.18 -9.41
C GLY A 846 10.18 0.83 -8.73
N LYS A 847 11.39 0.37 -9.08
CA LYS A 847 12.64 0.94 -8.59
C LYS A 847 12.87 2.37 -9.10
N VAL A 848 13.10 3.29 -8.15
CA VAL A 848 13.69 4.60 -8.43
C VAL A 848 14.89 4.82 -7.52
N GLY A 849 16.01 5.26 -8.10
CA GLY A 849 17.29 5.40 -7.40
C GLY A 849 17.76 4.10 -6.73
N THR A 850 17.85 4.14 -5.40
CA THR A 850 18.31 3.04 -4.52
C THR A 850 17.19 2.15 -3.99
N GLY A 851 15.93 2.58 -4.05
CA GLY A 851 14.78 1.88 -3.46
C GLY A 851 13.67 1.59 -4.46
N ILE A 852 12.43 1.45 -3.98
CA ILE A 852 11.22 1.35 -4.83
C ILE A 852 10.19 2.40 -4.40
N ILE A 853 9.42 2.90 -5.35
CA ILE A 853 8.19 3.63 -5.07
C ILE A 853 7.03 2.68 -5.40
N PRO A 854 6.28 2.18 -4.40
CA PRO A 854 5.09 1.38 -4.62
C PRO A 854 4.00 2.16 -5.36
N GLY A 855 2.96 1.48 -5.83
CA GLY A 855 1.72 2.13 -6.29
C GLY A 855 0.51 1.38 -5.76
N TRP A 856 -0.24 2.02 -4.87
CA TRP A 856 -1.40 1.44 -4.16
C TRP A 856 -2.68 2.24 -4.43
N HIS A 857 -3.85 1.60 -4.38
CA HIS A 857 -5.16 2.26 -4.50
C HIS A 857 -5.37 3.07 -5.82
N ILE A 858 -4.69 2.70 -6.91
CA ILE A 858 -4.77 3.42 -8.20
C ILE A 858 -5.92 2.87 -9.04
N GLN A 859 -6.80 3.73 -9.54
CA GLN A 859 -8.07 3.34 -10.17
C GLN A 859 -8.32 4.04 -11.53
N ALA A 860 -8.73 3.28 -12.54
CA ALA A 860 -9.37 3.76 -13.77
C ALA A 860 -10.84 3.31 -13.80
N ILE A 861 -11.78 4.25 -13.69
CA ILE A 861 -13.20 4.00 -13.50
C ILE A 861 -14.02 4.67 -14.62
N GLY A 862 -14.70 3.90 -15.47
CA GLY A 862 -15.68 4.45 -16.43
C GLY A 862 -15.13 5.37 -17.52
N ASN A 863 -13.82 5.39 -17.76
CA ASN A 863 -13.20 6.22 -18.80
C ASN A 863 -13.55 5.68 -20.20
N HIS A 864 -13.65 6.58 -21.18
CA HIS A 864 -14.02 6.25 -22.56
C HIS A 864 -12.88 6.56 -23.53
N ILE A 865 -12.39 5.54 -24.26
CA ILE A 865 -11.49 5.75 -25.40
C ILE A 865 -12.34 5.76 -26.66
N ALA A 866 -12.61 6.95 -27.21
CA ALA A 866 -13.54 7.09 -28.33
C ALA A 866 -12.87 6.89 -29.71
N ASN A 867 -11.57 7.16 -29.83
CA ASN A 867 -10.88 7.27 -31.12
C ASN A 867 -9.53 6.54 -31.20
N ASN A 868 -9.20 6.08 -32.40
CA ASN A 868 -7.91 5.51 -32.83
C ASN A 868 -7.44 4.24 -32.09
N SER A 869 -6.58 4.37 -31.06
CA SER A 869 -6.10 3.22 -30.29
C SER A 869 -5.72 3.58 -28.86
N GLY A 870 -5.83 2.65 -27.89
CA GLY A 870 -5.51 2.93 -26.49
C GLY A 870 -4.88 1.79 -25.69
N GLU A 871 -4.03 2.12 -24.71
CA GLU A 871 -3.53 1.20 -23.68
C GLU A 871 -3.94 1.71 -22.27
N PHE A 872 -4.61 0.85 -21.50
CA PHE A 872 -4.73 0.99 -20.04
C PHE A 872 -3.78 0.02 -19.36
N LEU A 873 -2.77 0.53 -18.64
CA LEU A 873 -1.68 -0.28 -18.09
C LEU A 873 -1.63 -0.24 -16.55
N SER A 874 -1.82 -1.40 -15.93
CA SER A 874 -1.35 -1.69 -14.58
C SER A 874 0.02 -2.37 -14.66
N SER A 875 1.08 -1.77 -14.09
CA SER A 875 2.42 -2.36 -14.22
C SER A 875 3.40 -2.19 -13.05
N ALA A 876 4.18 -3.25 -12.85
CA ALA A 876 5.34 -3.30 -11.98
C ALA A 876 6.63 -3.34 -12.82
N LEU A 877 7.42 -2.27 -12.75
CA LEU A 877 8.73 -2.14 -13.40
C LEU A 877 9.87 -2.45 -12.41
N GLN A 878 11.01 -2.88 -12.96
CA GLN A 878 12.34 -3.02 -12.34
C GLN A 878 12.37 -3.16 -10.79
N SER A 879 12.65 -4.37 -10.29
CA SER A 879 12.90 -4.56 -8.85
C SER A 879 14.28 -4.08 -8.42
N SER A 880 14.44 -3.81 -7.12
CA SER A 880 15.76 -3.82 -6.49
C SER A 880 16.23 -5.29 -6.39
N PRO A 881 17.50 -5.63 -6.70
CA PRO A 881 17.99 -7.01 -6.61
C PRO A 881 17.89 -7.68 -5.23
N ALA A 882 17.65 -6.89 -4.17
CA ALA A 882 17.41 -7.36 -2.81
C ALA A 882 15.92 -7.57 -2.46
N TYR A 883 14.99 -7.40 -3.41
CA TYR A 883 13.55 -7.41 -3.16
C TYR A 883 12.77 -8.23 -4.20
N SER A 884 11.98 -9.19 -3.70
CA SER A 884 11.10 -10.06 -4.50
C SER A 884 9.63 -9.93 -4.12
N GLY A 885 9.22 -8.83 -3.49
CA GLY A 885 7.82 -8.51 -3.20
C GLY A 885 7.17 -7.69 -4.33
N PHE A 886 6.02 -7.09 -4.02
CA PHE A 886 5.20 -6.34 -4.98
C PHE A 886 5.63 -4.86 -5.07
N ALA A 887 5.76 -4.34 -6.29
CA ALA A 887 6.02 -2.93 -6.55
C ALA A 887 4.76 -2.16 -7.00
N ALA A 888 3.72 -2.87 -7.42
CA ALA A 888 2.40 -2.34 -7.68
C ALA A 888 1.35 -3.27 -7.05
N SER A 889 0.33 -2.71 -6.42
CA SER A 889 -0.71 -3.47 -5.72
C SER A 889 -2.03 -2.69 -5.68
N GLN A 890 -3.15 -3.37 -5.43
CA GLN A 890 -4.43 -2.73 -5.12
C GLN A 890 -4.92 -1.78 -6.22
N GLN A 891 -4.82 -2.21 -7.48
CA GLN A 891 -5.18 -1.39 -8.65
C GLN A 891 -6.50 -1.86 -9.29
N ILE A 892 -7.34 -0.92 -9.68
CA ILE A 892 -8.70 -1.19 -10.19
C ILE A 892 -8.83 -0.61 -11.61
N ILE A 893 -9.20 -1.43 -12.58
CA ILE A 893 -9.57 -1.00 -13.93
C ILE A 893 -11.00 -1.49 -14.17
N ARG A 894 -11.98 -0.61 -13.98
CA ARG A 894 -13.40 -0.97 -14.00
C ARG A 894 -14.26 -0.12 -14.91
N ASP A 895 -15.28 -0.75 -15.50
CA ASP A 895 -16.38 -0.10 -16.23
C ASP A 895 -15.93 0.76 -17.44
N ASN A 896 -14.66 0.70 -17.85
CA ASN A 896 -14.11 1.54 -18.93
C ASN A 896 -14.51 1.00 -20.31
N VAL A 897 -14.72 1.89 -21.28
CA VAL A 897 -15.24 1.55 -22.61
C VAL A 897 -14.27 2.00 -23.72
N PHE A 898 -13.93 1.06 -24.60
CA PHE A 898 -13.27 1.30 -25.88
C PHE A 898 -14.36 1.32 -26.95
N ALA A 899 -14.42 2.35 -27.80
CA ALA A 899 -15.41 2.45 -28.86
C ALA A 899 -15.31 1.31 -29.90
N ASP A 900 -16.42 0.98 -30.55
CA ASP A 900 -16.48 -0.18 -31.45
C ASP A 900 -15.48 -0.09 -32.61
N GLY A 901 -14.73 -1.17 -32.82
CA GLY A 901 -13.76 -1.29 -33.89
C GLY A 901 -12.41 -0.58 -33.66
N ILE A 902 -12.22 0.19 -32.59
CA ILE A 902 -10.89 0.76 -32.31
C ILE A 902 -9.86 -0.33 -32.00
N LYS A 903 -8.58 0.04 -32.02
CA LYS A 903 -7.49 -0.84 -31.56
C LYS A 903 -7.18 -0.53 -30.09
N GLY A 904 -6.49 -1.44 -29.40
CA GLY A 904 -6.06 -1.19 -28.03
C GLY A 904 -6.19 -2.40 -27.14
N PHE A 905 -5.99 -2.20 -25.84
CA PHE A 905 -6.12 -3.24 -24.82
C PHE A 905 -6.06 -2.70 -23.39
N ILE A 906 -6.50 -3.54 -22.45
CA ILE A 906 -6.17 -3.42 -21.03
C ILE A 906 -5.03 -4.40 -20.71
N ARG A 907 -3.99 -3.95 -19.99
CA ARG A 907 -2.81 -4.75 -19.67
C ARG A 907 -2.49 -4.77 -18.17
N GLY A 908 -2.21 -5.98 -17.67
CA GLY A 908 -1.52 -6.20 -16.40
C GLY A 908 -0.11 -6.71 -16.68
N GLN A 909 0.93 -5.97 -16.31
CA GLN A 909 2.32 -6.30 -16.63
C GLN A 909 3.23 -6.35 -15.39
N ALA A 910 3.72 -7.55 -15.07
CA ALA A 910 4.90 -7.71 -14.23
C ALA A 910 6.15 -7.77 -15.13
N SER A 911 7.06 -6.81 -14.98
CA SER A 911 8.37 -6.86 -15.63
C SER A 911 9.35 -7.58 -14.70
N SER A 912 10.51 -7.01 -14.34
CA SER A 912 11.37 -7.61 -13.31
C SER A 912 10.94 -7.36 -11.86
N ALA A 913 9.78 -6.72 -11.62
CA ALA A 913 9.13 -6.59 -10.31
C ALA A 913 7.73 -7.23 -10.33
N ASN A 914 7.20 -7.55 -9.15
CA ASN A 914 5.91 -8.23 -9.04
C ASN A 914 4.73 -7.26 -8.93
N LEU A 915 3.57 -7.71 -9.43
CA LEU A 915 2.27 -7.03 -9.39
C LEU A 915 1.29 -7.89 -8.59
N SER A 916 0.49 -7.30 -7.69
CA SER A 916 -0.55 -8.02 -6.96
C SER A 916 -1.89 -7.30 -6.94
N ASP A 917 -2.93 -8.03 -6.53
CA ASP A 917 -4.21 -7.47 -6.05
C ASP A 917 -4.85 -6.49 -7.05
N VAL A 918 -4.87 -6.88 -8.32
CA VAL A 918 -5.47 -6.09 -9.42
C VAL A 918 -6.88 -6.59 -9.73
N ILE A 919 -7.82 -5.69 -10.02
CA ILE A 919 -9.12 -6.01 -10.61
C ILE A 919 -9.20 -5.39 -12.01
N ILE A 920 -9.57 -6.21 -13.01
CA ILE A 920 -9.99 -5.78 -14.34
C ILE A 920 -11.43 -6.29 -14.52
N GLU A 921 -12.44 -5.44 -14.33
CA GLU A 921 -13.85 -5.89 -14.45
C GLU A 921 -14.80 -4.93 -15.18
N ASN A 922 -15.88 -5.50 -15.73
CA ASN A 922 -16.95 -4.78 -16.44
C ASN A 922 -16.52 -3.93 -17.66
N ASN A 923 -15.24 -3.95 -18.07
CA ASN A 923 -14.76 -3.12 -19.18
C ASN A 923 -15.21 -3.68 -20.54
N THR A 924 -15.44 -2.81 -21.52
CA THR A 924 -15.62 -3.19 -22.93
C THR A 924 -14.35 -2.83 -23.70
N THR A 925 -13.60 -3.83 -24.18
CA THR A 925 -12.26 -3.62 -24.77
C THR A 925 -11.93 -4.68 -25.85
N PRO A 926 -11.14 -4.38 -26.90
CA PRO A 926 -10.82 -5.38 -27.92
C PRO A 926 -9.82 -6.47 -27.49
N LEU A 927 -9.01 -6.23 -26.44
CA LEU A 927 -8.02 -7.18 -25.93
C LEU A 927 -7.76 -6.96 -24.44
N ILE A 928 -7.66 -8.05 -23.67
CA ILE A 928 -7.04 -8.04 -22.34
C ILE A 928 -5.74 -8.86 -22.40
N SER A 929 -4.62 -8.25 -22.03
CA SER A 929 -3.28 -8.85 -22.17
C SER A 929 -2.52 -8.88 -20.84
N ILE A 930 -2.30 -10.07 -20.29
CA ILE A 930 -1.55 -10.26 -19.05
C ILE A 930 -0.14 -10.73 -19.39
N LEU A 931 0.88 -9.97 -18.99
CA LEU A 931 2.27 -10.17 -19.40
C LEU A 931 3.22 -10.29 -18.20
N THR A 932 4.16 -11.24 -18.30
CA THR A 932 5.27 -11.44 -17.37
C THR A 932 6.59 -11.45 -18.14
N THR A 933 7.53 -10.55 -17.85
CA THR A 933 8.82 -10.47 -18.57
C THR A 933 10.02 -10.50 -17.62
N GLY A 934 11.02 -11.33 -17.90
CA GLY A 934 12.11 -11.57 -16.95
C GLY A 934 11.64 -12.41 -15.76
N ASN A 935 11.84 -11.91 -14.53
CA ASN A 935 11.62 -12.66 -13.29
C ASN A 935 10.33 -12.31 -12.52
N GLY A 936 9.63 -11.23 -12.88
CA GLY A 936 8.49 -10.76 -12.10
C GLY A 936 7.23 -11.61 -12.25
N GLN A 937 6.39 -11.53 -11.23
CA GLN A 937 5.24 -12.39 -11.03
C GLN A 937 3.96 -11.58 -10.88
N ILE A 938 2.84 -12.15 -11.31
CA ILE A 938 1.50 -11.61 -11.08
C ILE A 938 0.79 -12.53 -10.08
N SER A 939 0.21 -11.95 -9.04
CA SER A 939 -0.59 -12.64 -8.02
C SER A 939 -1.90 -11.91 -7.79
N ASN A 940 -2.90 -12.61 -7.23
CA ASN A 940 -4.21 -12.04 -6.86
C ASN A 940 -4.81 -11.10 -7.93
N LEU A 941 -4.67 -11.41 -9.23
CA LEU A 941 -5.29 -10.64 -10.30
C LEU A 941 -6.66 -11.27 -10.61
N LEU A 942 -7.69 -10.44 -10.76
CA LEU A 942 -9.05 -10.84 -11.11
C LEU A 942 -9.42 -10.23 -12.46
N ILE A 943 -9.90 -11.07 -13.38
CA ILE A 943 -10.57 -10.67 -14.62
C ILE A 943 -12.02 -11.14 -14.51
N ARG A 944 -13.00 -10.23 -14.53
CA ARG A 944 -14.41 -10.55 -14.32
C ARG A 944 -15.34 -9.72 -15.21
N ASN A 945 -16.41 -10.29 -15.74
CA ASN A 945 -17.50 -9.58 -16.44
C ASN A 945 -17.12 -8.69 -17.66
N ASN A 946 -15.86 -8.62 -18.09
CA ASN A 946 -15.45 -7.77 -19.23
C ASN A 946 -16.05 -8.27 -20.55
N GLN A 947 -16.47 -7.35 -21.41
CA GLN A 947 -16.87 -7.61 -22.79
C GLN A 947 -15.64 -7.49 -23.69
N ILE A 948 -15.23 -8.57 -24.35
CA ILE A 948 -14.09 -8.56 -25.27
C ILE A 948 -14.62 -8.58 -26.71
N ASN A 949 -14.56 -7.42 -27.38
CA ASN A 949 -15.13 -7.20 -28.71
C ASN A 949 -14.06 -7.31 -29.82
N ALA A 950 -14.47 -7.34 -31.08
CA ALA A 950 -13.52 -7.36 -32.21
C ALA A 950 -12.94 -5.96 -32.48
N SER A 951 -11.67 -5.90 -32.86
CA SER A 951 -11.02 -4.67 -33.35
C SER A 951 -11.08 -4.57 -34.87
N ALA A 952 -10.83 -3.40 -35.45
CA ALA A 952 -10.73 -3.22 -36.90
C ALA A 952 -9.64 -4.10 -37.52
N GLY A 953 -10.05 -5.27 -38.04
CA GLY A 953 -9.21 -6.26 -38.69
C GLY A 953 -8.62 -7.33 -37.77
N GLY A 954 -9.12 -7.52 -36.54
CA GLY A 954 -8.59 -8.52 -35.61
C GLY A 954 -9.64 -9.10 -34.65
N GLU A 955 -9.55 -10.43 -34.44
CA GLU A 955 -10.39 -11.19 -33.50
C GLU A 955 -10.32 -10.64 -32.06
N PRO A 956 -11.39 -10.78 -31.26
CA PRO A 956 -11.34 -10.51 -29.82
C PRO A 956 -10.36 -11.45 -29.12
N GLN A 957 -9.58 -10.98 -28.14
CA GLN A 957 -8.54 -11.80 -27.49
C GLN A 957 -8.45 -11.61 -25.97
N LEU A 958 -8.23 -12.72 -25.25
CA LEU A 958 -7.73 -12.75 -23.87
C LEU A 958 -6.38 -13.46 -23.87
N GLN A 959 -5.31 -12.73 -23.60
CA GLN A 959 -3.94 -13.25 -23.57
C GLN A 959 -3.48 -13.43 -22.12
N LEU A 960 -3.09 -14.65 -21.76
CA LEU A 960 -2.58 -15.00 -20.43
C LEU A 960 -1.20 -15.64 -20.54
N PRO A 961 -0.31 -15.47 -19.54
CA PRO A 961 0.97 -16.15 -19.52
C PRO A 961 0.78 -17.66 -19.30
N ALA A 962 1.72 -18.47 -19.79
CA ALA A 962 1.65 -19.94 -19.70
C ALA A 962 1.55 -20.48 -18.26
N ASN A 963 2.01 -19.70 -17.26
CA ASN A 963 1.92 -20.02 -15.83
C ASN A 963 1.09 -18.97 -15.06
N HIS A 964 -0.15 -18.72 -15.48
CA HIS A 964 -1.06 -17.71 -14.91
C HIS A 964 -1.67 -18.09 -13.54
N LYS A 965 -0.97 -18.81 -12.65
CA LYS A 965 -1.51 -19.30 -11.37
C LYS A 965 -1.99 -18.21 -10.41
N GLY A 966 -1.55 -16.96 -10.60
CA GLY A 966 -1.99 -15.80 -9.84
C GLY A 966 -3.15 -15.01 -10.47
N VAL A 967 -3.73 -15.50 -11.58
CA VAL A 967 -4.84 -14.86 -12.30
C VAL A 967 -6.08 -15.74 -12.15
N LEU A 968 -7.18 -15.15 -11.67
CA LEU A 968 -8.52 -15.75 -11.74
C LEU A 968 -9.29 -15.07 -12.87
N VAL A 969 -9.87 -15.87 -13.77
CA VAL A 969 -10.82 -15.40 -14.78
C VAL A 969 -12.21 -15.92 -14.42
N VAL A 970 -13.13 -15.00 -14.16
CA VAL A 970 -14.55 -15.28 -13.94
C VAL A 970 -15.31 -14.89 -15.21
N PRO A 971 -15.88 -15.84 -15.97
CA PRO A 971 -16.66 -15.52 -17.16
C PRO A 971 -17.96 -14.79 -16.78
N GLN A 972 -18.55 -14.09 -17.75
CA GLN A 972 -19.94 -13.62 -17.61
C GLN A 972 -20.88 -14.81 -17.42
N SER A 973 -21.89 -14.64 -16.57
CA SER A 973 -22.92 -15.62 -16.19
C SER A 973 -24.20 -15.45 -17.00
#